data_AF-A0AA94TR88-F1
#
_entry.id   AF-A0AA94TR88-F1
#
_cell.length_a   1.000
_cell.length_b   1.000
_cell.length_c   1.000
_cell.angle_alpha   90.00
_cell.angle_beta   90.00
_cell.angle_gamma   90.00
#
_symmetry.space_group_name_H-M   'P 1'
#
loop_
_entity.id
_entity.type
_entity.pdbx_description
1 polymer ?
#
loop_
_entity_poly.entity_id
_entity_poly.type
_entity_poly.pdbx_seq_one_letter_code
_entity_poly.pdbx_strand_id
1 'polypeptide(L)'
;MRRLKLTSIWVRSFIGTILFLGGISAFGLYMLYSQARSSIEKTIRMNEQVHNRMVTQEIDLDLKNLFMDLSLVANHVETKRFLLDPTPENRADLESEFLALCTISEAYDQVRLLSNEGMELTRVNYNGGSPAAVPPDNLQDKSDRYYFTDSLPLKNGEVYVSKFDLNIENKQIELPLKPMIRVSTPVYDDGKRLGIAILNYLGQRIIDKCMDSRDLQGSTTLLLNKDGYWLASPVPDQNWAFMYRGRENIRFSARHPEAWERIQQTDFGQFTTREGVYTVSTVSVSPQTGIRTNARQTHSWKVVCFTPNSVVAATIRPARNNYLVIFGLLMLIIIFGGLTRARFMAAGEKNRQALESARKEAEEANRAKSDFLARMSHEIRTPMNAIIGLTHLALKTGLTAKQADYLSKVSLSANSLLGIINDILDFSKIEAGKLTVEESDFLLDDVLNNVINILGLTAEQKGIEFLLMVKSSVPNRLRGDPLRLGQVLLNLTNNAIKFTKEGEVMIMADLIRENDTDAVIRFSVRDTGIGIDREHMARLFQPFSQADGSITRQFGGTGLGLVICKRLVELMGGEITVTSDPGFGSEFTFALPFKLQPEHAKDTFEYPSEIRGMAVLVVDDSKMSRKVMCKVLESFTFRVEMATRAREALDILVRRDGSDPIMLVVTDWNMPDMDGIQLTKAIRKNRDITQKPKVIMLTAYGQDAIRHQAREAGLDGFMLKPFNRSILFDTIMDALSGNSERRTGTVVQAAQGGVPDNLRGAHVLLAEDNEINQQVAQEILEGANISVTIATNGREAVELALSEDFDAVLMDIQMPIMDGFKAVKAIREAGKTDLPIIAMTAHALVGDREKSLGSGMNDHVTKPIDPEVLMETLSKWLPGSRDHGEAQKAEPATGPAPAPKNGGFPTIPGLDVDNSLVRLRGNEALYRKLLLDFAKDSGPMLDKLAAGAEDDVEESRALAHNIKGVAGNIGAARLHALFSELENRLGHVDSRPLLKRAVEELREVSKNIQAAFPSEEREEDDLGELDVEGVMALLPKLERLLALLRKHDVDARTVFRDVEKDLRHSAPVQTTHICDQIDHFNFGEAGKELTNLIELCREDEDSRA
;
A
#
# COMPACT_ATOMS: atom_id res chain seq x y z
N MET A 1 10.93 79.47 -11.64
CA MET A 1 9.56 79.06 -11.28
C MET A 1 8.96 77.91 -12.10
N ARG A 2 9.21 77.75 -13.42
CA ARG A 2 8.68 76.61 -14.21
C ARG A 2 9.20 75.22 -13.79
N ARG A 3 10.46 75.08 -13.34
CA ARG A 3 11.03 73.80 -12.85
C ARG A 3 10.40 73.28 -11.55
N LEU A 4 9.95 74.16 -10.64
CA LEU A 4 9.26 73.77 -9.40
C LEU A 4 7.80 73.33 -9.63
N LYS A 5 7.13 73.84 -10.69
CA LYS A 5 5.79 73.39 -11.05
C LYS A 5 5.79 72.00 -11.71
N LEU A 6 6.84 71.67 -12.46
CA LEU A 6 7.00 70.33 -13.03
C LEU A 6 7.23 69.31 -11.92
N THR A 7 8.23 69.47 -11.05
CA THR A 7 8.48 68.50 -9.95
C THR A 7 7.26 68.24 -9.07
N SER A 8 6.42 69.24 -8.82
CA SER A 8 5.14 69.09 -8.10
C SER A 8 4.12 68.18 -8.78
N ILE A 9 4.00 68.22 -10.11
CA ILE A 9 3.07 67.38 -10.89
C ILE A 9 3.54 65.92 -10.90
N TRP A 10 4.86 65.71 -11.00
CA TRP A 10 5.47 64.38 -10.99
C TRP A 10 5.34 63.70 -9.63
N VAL A 11 5.55 64.42 -8.53
CA VAL A 11 5.38 63.89 -7.17
C VAL A 11 3.92 63.51 -6.90
N ARG A 12 2.95 64.31 -7.41
CA ARG A 12 1.52 63.99 -7.27
C ARG A 12 1.10 62.76 -8.07
N SER A 13 1.59 62.63 -9.31
CA SER A 13 1.34 61.44 -10.14
C SER A 13 1.98 60.18 -9.53
N PHE A 14 3.17 60.32 -8.94
CA PHE A 14 3.88 59.26 -8.24
C PHE A 14 3.11 58.74 -7.01
N ILE A 15 2.69 59.65 -6.13
CA ILE A 15 1.88 59.32 -4.95
C ILE A 15 0.55 58.70 -5.37
N GLY A 16 -0.09 59.22 -6.42
CA GLY A 16 -1.32 58.64 -6.95
C GLY A 16 -1.15 57.20 -7.44
N THR A 17 -0.02 56.88 -8.06
CA THR A 17 0.26 55.53 -8.57
C THR A 17 0.55 54.55 -7.43
N ILE A 18 1.29 54.97 -6.39
CA ILE A 18 1.53 54.15 -5.20
C ILE A 18 0.22 53.87 -4.45
N LEU A 19 -0.63 54.88 -4.26
CA LEU A 19 -1.93 54.71 -3.60
C LEU A 19 -2.84 53.78 -4.41
N PHE A 20 -2.84 53.88 -5.73
CA PHE A 20 -3.63 53.01 -6.60
C PHE A 20 -3.14 51.55 -6.57
N LEU A 21 -1.83 51.32 -6.73
CA LEU A 21 -1.24 49.97 -6.65
C LEU A 21 -1.34 49.37 -5.25
N GLY A 22 -1.19 50.18 -4.21
CA GLY A 22 -1.41 49.78 -2.83
C GLY A 22 -2.87 49.39 -2.58
N GLY A 23 -3.83 50.13 -3.14
CA GLY A 23 -5.25 49.79 -3.09
C GLY A 23 -5.58 48.46 -3.79
N ILE A 24 -5.03 48.24 -4.99
CA ILE A 24 -5.19 46.97 -5.72
C ILE A 24 -4.56 45.81 -4.95
N SER A 25 -3.36 46.01 -4.41
CA SER A 25 -2.65 44.98 -3.64
C SER A 25 -3.39 44.64 -2.34
N ALA A 26 -3.92 45.64 -1.64
CA ALA A 26 -4.74 45.45 -0.45
C ALA A 26 -6.02 44.67 -0.77
N PHE A 27 -6.68 45.01 -1.88
CA PHE A 27 -7.89 44.32 -2.33
C PHE A 27 -7.60 42.86 -2.75
N GLY A 28 -6.53 42.63 -3.50
CA GLY A 28 -6.09 41.28 -3.90
C GLY A 28 -5.71 40.41 -2.70
N LEU A 29 -4.95 40.95 -1.75
CA LEU A 29 -4.61 40.23 -0.52
C LEU A 29 -5.84 39.99 0.36
N TYR A 30 -6.77 40.93 0.42
CA TYR A 30 -8.03 40.73 1.15
C TYR A 30 -8.84 39.59 0.54
N MET A 31 -8.92 39.51 -0.79
CA MET A 31 -9.58 38.40 -1.48
C MET A 31 -8.89 37.05 -1.18
N LEU A 32 -7.55 37.00 -1.24
CA LEU A 32 -6.79 35.80 -0.90
C LEU A 32 -6.94 35.40 0.57
N TYR A 33 -6.89 36.36 1.50
CA TYR A 33 -7.15 36.13 2.91
C TYR A 33 -8.58 35.63 3.15
N SER A 34 -9.57 36.23 2.49
CA SER A 34 -10.97 35.79 2.57
C SER A 34 -11.14 34.36 2.08
N GLN A 35 -10.48 34.01 0.97
CA GLN A 35 -10.46 32.66 0.41
C GLN A 35 -9.75 31.66 1.33
N ALA A 36 -8.57 32.03 1.86
CA ALA A 36 -7.82 31.20 2.80
C ALA A 36 -8.59 30.97 4.10
N ARG A 37 -9.21 32.03 4.65
CA ARG A 37 -10.10 31.94 5.81
C ARG A 37 -11.26 30.98 5.54
N SER A 38 -11.94 31.13 4.41
CA SER A 38 -13.04 30.23 4.04
C SER A 38 -12.57 28.77 3.88
N SER A 39 -11.37 28.57 3.34
CA SER A 39 -10.77 27.23 3.22
C SER A 39 -10.48 26.62 4.59
N ILE A 40 -9.86 27.38 5.50
CA ILE A 40 -9.56 26.92 6.87
C ILE A 40 -10.85 26.56 7.62
N GLU A 41 -11.87 27.41 7.54
CA GLU A 41 -13.19 27.14 8.14
C GLU A 41 -13.82 25.88 7.55
N LYS A 42 -13.72 25.65 6.23
CA LYS A 42 -14.20 24.42 5.59
C LYS A 42 -13.41 23.18 6.02
N THR A 43 -12.10 23.28 6.16
CA THR A 43 -11.25 22.16 6.59
C THR A 43 -11.57 21.73 8.02
N ILE A 44 -11.69 22.69 8.96
CA ILE A 44 -12.09 22.40 10.34
C ILE A 44 -13.44 21.68 10.35
N ARG A 45 -14.41 22.20 9.60
CA ARG A 45 -15.75 21.60 9.49
C ARG A 45 -15.72 20.18 8.92
N MET A 46 -14.93 19.94 7.88
CA MET A 46 -14.80 18.63 7.25
C MET A 46 -14.13 17.63 8.20
N ASN A 47 -13.05 18.01 8.87
CA ASN A 47 -12.36 17.14 9.81
C ASN A 47 -13.28 16.70 10.94
N GLU A 48 -14.05 17.62 11.52
CA GLU A 48 -15.04 17.31 12.55
C GLU A 48 -16.12 16.34 12.05
N GLN A 49 -16.61 16.52 10.82
CA GLN A 49 -17.60 15.62 10.22
C GLN A 49 -17.04 14.23 9.95
N VAL A 50 -15.82 14.13 9.44
CA VAL A 50 -15.15 12.85 9.18
C VAL A 50 -14.91 12.12 10.50
N HIS A 51 -14.38 12.84 11.50
CA HIS A 51 -14.09 12.30 12.83
C HIS A 51 -15.35 11.76 13.50
N ASN A 52 -16.40 12.58 13.62
CA ASN A 52 -17.65 12.18 14.25
C ASN A 52 -18.32 11.00 13.49
N ARG A 53 -18.18 10.95 12.16
CA ARG A 53 -18.64 9.82 11.34
C ARG A 53 -17.87 8.54 11.60
N MET A 54 -16.55 8.60 11.74
CA MET A 54 -15.72 7.43 12.06
C MET A 54 -16.09 6.87 13.43
N VAL A 55 -16.16 7.71 14.46
CA VAL A 55 -16.57 7.30 15.82
C VAL A 55 -17.95 6.65 15.81
N THR A 56 -18.91 7.25 15.10
CA THR A 56 -20.27 6.69 14.98
C THR A 56 -20.29 5.33 14.26
N GLN A 57 -19.50 5.18 13.19
CA GLN A 57 -19.40 3.91 12.45
C GLN A 57 -18.75 2.80 13.28
N GLU A 58 -17.76 3.15 14.09
CA GLU A 58 -17.08 2.21 14.97
C GLU A 58 -18.02 1.70 16.07
N ILE A 59 -18.82 2.59 16.67
CA ILE A 59 -19.87 2.23 17.63
C ILE A 59 -20.94 1.36 16.96
N ASP A 60 -21.38 1.70 15.74
CA ASP A 60 -22.35 0.89 14.98
C ASP A 60 -21.81 -0.51 14.65
N LEU A 61 -20.50 -0.64 14.39
CA LEU A 61 -19.84 -1.94 14.19
C LEU A 61 -19.82 -2.79 15.46
N ASP A 62 -19.46 -2.22 16.62
CA ASP A 62 -19.47 -2.95 17.89
C ASP A 62 -20.87 -3.44 18.25
N LEU A 63 -21.88 -2.59 18.03
CA LEU A 63 -23.27 -2.90 18.35
C LEU A 63 -23.92 -3.89 17.37
N LYS A 64 -23.32 -4.15 16.20
CA LYS A 64 -23.81 -5.18 15.26
C LYS A 64 -23.61 -6.59 15.78
N ASN A 65 -22.45 -6.88 16.35
CA ASN A 65 -22.10 -8.23 16.84
C ASN A 65 -23.03 -8.66 17.99
N LEU A 66 -23.46 -7.69 18.80
CA LEU A 66 -24.37 -7.86 19.92
C LEU A 66 -25.68 -8.59 19.55
N PHE A 67 -26.26 -8.29 18.39
CA PHE A 67 -27.50 -8.94 17.95
C PHE A 67 -27.26 -10.37 17.45
N MET A 68 -26.11 -10.62 16.84
CA MET A 68 -25.71 -11.93 16.35
C MET A 68 -25.45 -12.86 17.52
N ASP A 69 -24.67 -12.41 18.49
CA ASP A 69 -24.31 -13.18 19.69
C ASP A 69 -25.56 -13.49 20.53
N LEU A 70 -26.47 -12.52 20.69
CA LEU A 70 -27.74 -12.75 21.37
C LEU A 70 -28.58 -13.82 20.66
N SER A 71 -28.62 -13.79 19.33
CA SER A 71 -29.34 -14.78 18.53
C SER A 71 -28.71 -16.17 18.64
N LEU A 72 -27.38 -16.25 18.67
CA LEU A 72 -26.64 -17.51 18.89
C LEU A 72 -26.95 -18.09 20.25
N VAL A 73 -26.88 -17.29 21.32
CA VAL A 73 -27.23 -17.71 22.69
C VAL A 73 -28.67 -18.23 22.76
N ALA A 74 -29.62 -17.47 22.23
CA ALA A 74 -31.03 -17.85 22.31
C ALA A 74 -31.38 -19.11 21.50
N ASN A 75 -30.64 -19.39 20.43
CA ASN A 75 -30.85 -20.57 19.59
C ASN A 75 -29.91 -21.74 19.92
N HIS A 76 -29.03 -21.59 20.90
CA HIS A 76 -28.08 -22.63 21.29
C HIS A 76 -28.78 -23.88 21.83
N VAL A 77 -28.25 -25.06 21.50
CA VAL A 77 -28.82 -26.35 21.91
C VAL A 77 -28.86 -26.46 23.44
N GLU A 78 -27.76 -26.14 24.10
CA GLU A 78 -27.67 -26.21 25.57
C GLU A 78 -28.62 -25.23 26.29
N THR A 79 -28.89 -24.05 25.69
CA THR A 79 -29.87 -23.10 26.25
C THR A 79 -31.27 -23.70 26.25
N LYS A 80 -31.69 -24.33 25.14
CA LYS A 80 -33.00 -24.99 25.06
C LYS A 80 -33.06 -26.23 25.94
N ARG A 81 -32.01 -27.04 25.93
CA ARG A 81 -31.90 -28.27 26.72
C ARG A 81 -32.05 -27.98 28.22
N PHE A 82 -31.34 -26.98 28.74
CA PHE A 82 -31.45 -26.58 30.14
C PHE A 82 -32.82 -26.01 30.50
N LEU A 83 -33.45 -25.23 29.60
CA LEU A 83 -34.80 -24.69 29.86
C LEU A 83 -35.90 -25.77 29.85
N LEU A 84 -35.71 -26.84 29.09
CA LEU A 84 -36.63 -27.98 29.07
C LEU A 84 -36.39 -28.94 30.24
N ASP A 85 -35.12 -29.11 30.65
CA ASP A 85 -34.69 -30.00 31.73
C ASP A 85 -33.60 -29.34 32.61
N PRO A 86 -33.97 -28.62 33.69
CA PRO A 86 -33.04 -27.81 34.48
C PRO A 86 -32.27 -28.63 35.53
N THR A 87 -31.48 -29.61 35.07
CA THR A 87 -30.57 -30.39 35.92
C THR A 87 -29.26 -29.65 36.20
N PRO A 88 -28.54 -29.97 37.30
CA PRO A 88 -27.21 -29.40 37.55
C PRO A 88 -26.19 -29.67 36.43
N GLU A 89 -26.31 -30.80 35.75
CA GLU A 89 -25.44 -31.19 34.62
C GLU A 89 -25.71 -30.30 33.39
N ASN A 90 -26.97 -30.19 32.95
CA ASN A 90 -27.34 -29.32 31.84
C ASN A 90 -27.06 -27.83 32.15
N ARG A 91 -27.11 -27.44 33.43
CA ARG A 91 -26.72 -26.09 33.86
C ARG A 91 -25.21 -25.85 33.67
N ALA A 92 -24.38 -26.82 34.03
CA ALA A 92 -22.93 -26.71 33.89
C ALA A 92 -22.51 -26.63 32.42
N ASP A 93 -23.15 -27.42 31.54
CA ASP A 93 -22.95 -27.37 30.09
C ASP A 93 -23.27 -25.96 29.54
N LEU A 94 -24.44 -25.41 29.92
CA LEU A 94 -24.83 -24.05 29.54
C LEU A 94 -23.89 -22.97 30.09
N GLU A 95 -23.47 -23.09 31.36
CA GLU A 95 -22.51 -22.17 31.97
C GLU A 95 -21.17 -22.20 31.22
N SER A 96 -20.71 -23.37 30.74
CA SER A 96 -19.49 -23.48 29.93
C SER A 96 -19.60 -22.71 28.61
N GLU A 97 -20.75 -22.78 27.94
CA GLU A 97 -20.98 -22.03 26.69
C GLU A 97 -20.97 -20.51 26.95
N PHE A 98 -21.58 -20.06 28.05
CA PHE A 98 -21.59 -18.65 28.42
C PHE A 98 -20.19 -18.16 28.83
N LEU A 99 -19.41 -18.99 29.52
CA LEU A 99 -18.00 -18.73 29.84
C LEU A 99 -17.16 -18.63 28.57
N ALA A 100 -17.38 -19.50 27.58
CA ALA A 100 -16.68 -19.43 26.30
C ALA A 100 -17.00 -18.13 25.56
N LEU A 101 -18.28 -17.73 25.50
CA LEU A 101 -18.69 -16.46 24.90
C LEU A 101 -18.04 -15.25 25.58
N CYS A 102 -18.03 -15.19 26.92
CA CYS A 102 -17.38 -14.11 27.66
C CYS A 102 -15.84 -14.12 27.54
N THR A 103 -15.23 -15.29 27.29
CA THR A 103 -13.79 -15.39 27.01
C THR A 103 -13.45 -14.88 25.61
N ILE A 104 -14.30 -15.17 24.62
CA ILE A 104 -14.10 -14.73 23.22
C ILE A 104 -14.38 -13.23 23.06
N SER A 105 -15.35 -12.69 23.81
CA SER A 105 -15.77 -11.30 23.72
C SER A 105 -15.78 -10.62 25.08
N GLU A 106 -14.73 -9.83 25.33
CA GLU A 106 -14.62 -8.96 26.51
C GLU A 106 -15.62 -7.78 26.48
N ALA A 107 -16.52 -7.71 25.49
CA ALA A 107 -17.52 -6.67 25.37
C ALA A 107 -18.70 -6.86 26.33
N TYR A 108 -18.91 -8.09 26.83
CA TYR A 108 -20.01 -8.44 27.70
C TYR A 108 -19.56 -8.46 29.17
N ASP A 109 -20.17 -7.60 29.99
CA ASP A 109 -19.98 -7.69 31.45
C ASP A 109 -20.71 -8.94 31.97
N GLN A 110 -21.88 -9.26 31.42
CA GLN A 110 -22.71 -10.37 31.91
C GLN A 110 -23.56 -11.03 30.82
N VAL A 111 -23.77 -12.33 30.93
CA VAL A 111 -24.69 -13.14 30.12
C VAL A 111 -25.68 -13.80 31.07
N ARG A 112 -26.98 -13.66 30.79
CA ARG A 112 -28.06 -14.12 31.69
C ARG A 112 -29.14 -14.88 30.94
N LEU A 113 -29.70 -15.86 31.65
CA LEU A 113 -30.93 -16.53 31.24
C LEU A 113 -31.97 -16.41 32.35
N LEU A 114 -33.15 -15.89 32.01
CA LEU A 114 -34.26 -15.69 32.93
C LEU A 114 -35.41 -16.66 32.61
N SER A 115 -36.09 -17.09 33.66
CA SER A 115 -37.38 -17.79 33.59
C SER A 115 -38.50 -16.87 33.05
N ASN A 116 -39.64 -17.46 32.71
CA ASN A 116 -40.83 -16.71 32.31
C ASN A 116 -41.39 -15.82 33.41
N GLU A 117 -41.06 -16.10 34.66
CA GLU A 117 -41.47 -15.38 35.87
C GLU A 117 -40.47 -14.28 36.24
N GLY A 118 -39.28 -14.24 35.62
CA GLY A 118 -38.27 -13.19 35.83
C GLY A 118 -37.15 -13.55 36.81
N MET A 119 -37.14 -14.76 37.34
CA MET A 119 -36.01 -15.30 38.13
C MET A 119 -34.82 -15.62 37.23
N GLU A 120 -33.61 -15.20 37.62
CA GLU A 120 -32.36 -15.62 36.99
C GLU A 120 -32.17 -17.14 37.18
N LEU A 121 -31.97 -17.87 36.09
CA LEU A 121 -31.73 -19.32 36.09
C LEU A 121 -30.23 -19.64 36.00
N THR A 122 -29.51 -18.83 35.22
CA THR A 122 -28.06 -18.83 35.13
C THR A 122 -27.54 -17.43 34.82
N ARG A 123 -26.34 -17.12 35.29
CA ARG A 123 -25.63 -15.86 35.03
C ARG A 123 -24.13 -16.08 35.05
N VAL A 124 -23.45 -15.59 34.02
CA VAL A 124 -21.98 -15.49 33.96
C VAL A 124 -21.60 -14.03 34.00
N ASN A 125 -20.62 -13.68 34.83
CA ASN A 125 -20.05 -12.33 34.94
C ASN A 125 -18.61 -12.33 34.46
N TYR A 126 -18.20 -11.29 33.73
CA TYR A 126 -16.82 -11.02 33.36
C TYR A 126 -16.15 -10.15 34.43
N ASN A 127 -15.16 -10.69 35.13
CA ASN A 127 -14.48 -10.01 36.23
C ASN A 127 -13.06 -9.57 35.82
N GLY A 128 -12.93 -8.72 34.79
CA GLY A 128 -11.66 -8.10 34.41
C GLY A 128 -10.56 -9.10 34.00
N GLY A 129 -10.90 -10.09 33.17
CA GLY A 129 -9.95 -11.10 32.65
C GLY A 129 -10.28 -12.54 33.05
N SER A 130 -11.31 -12.78 33.86
CA SER A 130 -11.76 -14.12 34.23
C SER A 130 -13.29 -14.17 34.32
N PRO A 131 -13.97 -14.75 33.33
CA PRO A 131 -15.41 -14.96 33.42
C PRO A 131 -15.72 -16.07 34.44
N ALA A 132 -16.77 -15.88 35.23
CA ALA A 132 -17.19 -16.83 36.26
C ALA A 132 -18.72 -16.93 36.33
N ALA A 133 -19.23 -18.15 36.47
CA ALA A 133 -20.64 -18.41 36.74
C ALA A 133 -21.02 -17.97 38.16
N VAL A 134 -22.20 -17.39 38.31
CA VAL A 134 -22.73 -16.94 39.60
C VAL A 134 -23.40 -18.11 40.32
N PRO A 135 -23.02 -18.37 41.59
CA PRO A 135 -23.64 -19.44 42.38
C PRO A 135 -25.17 -19.32 42.45
N PRO A 136 -25.91 -20.45 42.49
CA PRO A 136 -27.38 -20.45 42.55
C PRO A 136 -27.97 -19.56 43.64
N ASP A 137 -27.35 -19.53 44.83
CA ASP A 137 -27.81 -18.74 45.99
C ASP A 137 -27.72 -17.22 45.78
N ASN A 138 -26.96 -16.77 44.77
CA ASN A 138 -26.73 -15.37 44.44
C ASN A 138 -27.49 -14.90 43.18
N LEU A 139 -28.34 -15.76 42.60
CA LEU A 139 -29.22 -15.42 41.49
C LEU A 139 -30.41 -14.59 42.00
N GLN A 140 -30.81 -13.59 41.23
CA GLN A 140 -31.78 -12.58 41.67
C GLN A 140 -33.12 -12.67 40.92
N ASP A 141 -34.17 -12.17 41.58
CA ASP A 141 -35.44 -11.85 40.94
C ASP A 141 -35.31 -10.53 40.16
N LYS A 142 -35.63 -10.56 38.87
CA LYS A 142 -35.62 -9.39 37.97
C LYS A 142 -37.00 -9.14 37.34
N SER A 143 -38.06 -9.72 37.89
CA SER A 143 -39.45 -9.58 37.41
C SER A 143 -39.94 -8.12 37.36
N ASP A 144 -39.43 -7.26 38.25
CA ASP A 144 -39.76 -5.84 38.34
C ASP A 144 -38.93 -4.93 37.40
N ARG A 145 -37.98 -5.50 36.65
CA ARG A 145 -37.06 -4.74 35.81
C ARG A 145 -37.66 -4.47 34.43
N TYR A 146 -37.56 -3.21 34.00
CA TYR A 146 -38.16 -2.76 32.74
C TYR A 146 -37.68 -3.56 31.52
N TYR A 147 -36.40 -3.93 31.46
CA TYR A 147 -35.86 -4.70 30.32
C TYR A 147 -36.41 -6.12 30.26
N PHE A 148 -36.86 -6.68 31.39
CA PHE A 148 -37.55 -7.95 31.42
C PHE A 148 -39.02 -7.77 30.99
N THR A 149 -39.74 -6.83 31.60
CA THR A 149 -41.16 -6.57 31.27
C THR A 149 -41.37 -6.19 29.81
N ASP A 150 -40.44 -5.41 29.25
CA ASP A 150 -40.49 -4.97 27.85
C ASP A 150 -40.11 -6.09 26.86
N SER A 151 -39.46 -7.15 27.34
CA SER A 151 -39.10 -8.33 26.53
C SER A 151 -40.20 -9.39 26.48
N LEU A 152 -41.13 -9.39 27.43
CA LEU A 152 -42.25 -10.33 27.46
C LEU A 152 -43.15 -10.32 26.20
N PRO A 153 -43.51 -9.17 25.59
CA PRO A 153 -44.39 -9.15 24.42
C PRO A 153 -43.69 -9.49 23.09
N LEU A 154 -42.37 -9.73 23.10
CA LEU A 154 -41.60 -10.02 21.90
C LEU A 154 -41.95 -11.38 21.29
N LYS A 155 -42.01 -11.43 19.95
CA LYS A 155 -42.18 -12.67 19.18
C LYS A 155 -40.84 -13.36 18.97
N ASN A 156 -40.89 -14.60 18.46
CA ASN A 156 -39.67 -15.34 18.10
C ASN A 156 -38.84 -14.54 17.07
N GLY A 157 -37.55 -14.38 17.35
CA GLY A 157 -36.62 -13.58 16.52
C GLY A 157 -36.76 -12.06 16.67
N GLU A 158 -37.60 -11.56 17.59
CA GLU A 158 -37.63 -10.14 17.94
C GLU A 158 -36.68 -9.83 19.11
N VAL A 159 -35.99 -8.69 19.02
CA VAL A 159 -35.01 -8.25 20.03
C VAL A 159 -35.42 -6.92 20.65
N TYR A 160 -35.21 -6.80 21.96
CA TYR A 160 -35.30 -5.55 22.71
C TYR A 160 -33.91 -4.99 23.02
N VAL A 161 -33.79 -3.66 22.99
CA VAL A 161 -32.59 -2.92 23.39
C VAL A 161 -32.95 -1.93 24.49
N SER A 162 -32.26 -2.01 25.63
CA SER A 162 -32.50 -1.15 26.77
C SER A 162 -32.03 0.29 26.53
N LYS A 163 -32.37 1.18 27.46
CA LYS A 163 -31.70 2.48 27.56
C LYS A 163 -30.23 2.26 27.90
N PHE A 164 -29.40 3.22 27.51
CA PHE A 164 -28.03 3.29 27.98
C PHE A 164 -28.04 3.94 29.37
N ASP A 165 -27.89 3.11 30.41
CA ASP A 165 -27.99 3.51 31.82
C ASP A 165 -26.96 2.75 32.68
N LEU A 166 -26.95 3.01 33.99
CA LEU A 166 -26.00 2.39 34.91
C LEU A 166 -26.48 1.00 35.37
N ASN A 167 -25.53 0.12 35.69
CA ASN A 167 -25.89 -1.18 36.26
C ASN A 167 -26.53 -1.05 37.65
N ILE A 168 -27.60 -1.82 37.87
CA ILE A 168 -28.32 -1.87 39.14
C ILE A 168 -28.37 -3.31 39.62
N GLU A 169 -27.70 -3.58 40.72
CA GLU A 169 -27.70 -4.86 41.43
C GLU A 169 -28.21 -4.65 42.85
N ASN A 170 -28.98 -5.60 43.40
CA ASN A 170 -29.57 -5.48 44.73
C ASN A 170 -30.34 -4.16 44.95
N LYS A 171 -31.00 -3.66 43.90
CA LYS A 171 -31.77 -2.39 43.88
C LYS A 171 -30.92 -1.13 44.14
N GLN A 172 -29.60 -1.20 44.01
CA GLN A 172 -28.67 -0.07 44.12
C GLN A 172 -27.80 0.05 42.87
N ILE A 173 -27.32 1.26 42.57
CA ILE A 173 -26.36 1.48 41.48
C ILE A 173 -25.03 0.81 41.88
N GLU A 174 -24.49 -0.04 41.01
CA GLU A 174 -23.23 -0.73 41.24
C GLU A 174 -22.04 0.24 41.22
N LEU A 175 -21.09 0.05 42.14
CA LEU A 175 -19.83 0.78 42.21
C LEU A 175 -18.65 -0.20 42.06
N PRO A 176 -17.62 0.10 41.24
CA PRO A 176 -17.49 1.27 40.36
C PRO A 176 -18.60 1.33 39.30
N LEU A 177 -18.89 2.53 38.81
CA LEU A 177 -20.00 2.73 37.87
C LEU A 177 -19.79 1.89 36.62
N LYS A 178 -20.79 1.08 36.27
CA LYS A 178 -20.81 0.27 35.05
C LYS A 178 -21.90 0.79 34.11
N PRO A 179 -21.55 1.53 33.04
CA PRO A 179 -22.48 1.90 31.98
C PRO A 179 -22.89 0.66 31.19
N MET A 180 -24.19 0.40 31.05
CA MET A 180 -24.72 -0.82 30.46
C MET A 180 -25.72 -0.56 29.35
N ILE A 181 -25.61 -1.37 28.30
CA ILE A 181 -26.66 -1.56 27.30
C ILE A 181 -27.06 -3.02 27.38
N ARG A 182 -28.36 -3.29 27.52
CA ARG A 182 -28.88 -4.65 27.65
C ARG A 182 -29.68 -4.99 26.42
N VAL A 183 -29.41 -6.15 25.84
CA VAL A 183 -30.25 -6.69 24.78
C VAL A 183 -30.81 -8.04 25.16
N SER A 184 -32.04 -8.26 24.75
CA SER A 184 -32.81 -9.39 25.22
C SER A 184 -33.72 -9.93 24.13
N THR A 185 -33.85 -11.25 24.11
CA THR A 185 -34.73 -11.97 23.20
C THR A 185 -35.40 -13.12 23.94
N PRO A 186 -36.68 -13.39 23.68
CA PRO A 186 -37.32 -14.61 24.17
C PRO A 186 -36.72 -15.85 23.51
N VAL A 187 -36.56 -16.92 24.28
CA VAL A 187 -36.16 -18.25 23.80
C VAL A 187 -37.43 -19.07 23.56
N TYR A 188 -37.57 -19.60 22.34
CA TYR A 188 -38.72 -20.41 21.93
C TYR A 188 -38.32 -21.85 21.58
N ASP A 189 -39.22 -22.77 21.90
CA ASP A 189 -39.21 -24.16 21.43
C ASP A 189 -40.64 -24.56 21.05
N ASP A 190 -40.81 -25.11 19.84
CA ASP A 190 -42.11 -25.47 19.23
C ASP A 190 -43.24 -24.45 19.46
N GLY A 191 -42.93 -23.16 19.32
CA GLY A 191 -43.89 -22.06 19.50
C GLY A 191 -44.21 -21.67 20.94
N LYS A 192 -43.68 -22.38 21.95
CA LYS A 192 -43.79 -22.03 23.37
C LYS A 192 -42.55 -21.25 23.83
N ARG A 193 -42.77 -20.14 24.56
CA ARG A 193 -41.68 -19.38 25.17
C ARG A 193 -41.16 -20.11 26.40
N LEU A 194 -39.88 -20.43 26.41
CA LEU A 194 -39.22 -21.16 27.49
C LEU A 194 -38.55 -20.22 28.52
N GLY A 195 -38.03 -19.08 28.07
CA GLY A 195 -37.35 -18.10 28.92
C GLY A 195 -36.92 -16.87 28.13
N ILE A 196 -36.05 -16.05 28.71
CA ILE A 196 -35.50 -14.84 28.08
C ILE A 196 -33.99 -14.83 28.25
N ALA A 197 -33.26 -14.76 27.13
CA ALA A 197 -31.82 -14.56 27.11
C ALA A 197 -31.51 -13.05 27.14
N ILE A 198 -30.51 -12.64 27.92
CA ILE A 198 -30.09 -11.24 28.06
C ILE A 198 -28.56 -11.16 27.99
N LEU A 199 -28.05 -10.29 27.12
CA LEU A 199 -26.66 -9.87 27.09
C LEU A 199 -26.52 -8.46 27.66
N ASN A 200 -25.60 -8.30 28.61
CA ASN A 200 -25.26 -7.03 29.22
C ASN A 200 -23.94 -6.54 28.64
N TYR A 201 -24.00 -5.61 27.70
CA TYR A 201 -22.85 -4.99 27.06
C TYR A 201 -22.29 -3.85 27.91
N LEU A 202 -20.98 -3.88 28.13
CA LEU A 202 -20.26 -2.84 28.87
C LEU A 202 -20.08 -1.60 27.98
N GLY A 203 -20.96 -0.62 28.17
CA GLY A 203 -20.97 0.62 27.41
C GLY A 203 -19.78 1.54 27.66
N GLN A 204 -18.91 1.24 28.64
CA GLN A 204 -17.68 1.99 28.88
C GLN A 204 -16.83 2.09 27.60
N ARG A 205 -16.77 1.03 26.80
CA ARG A 205 -16.06 1.01 25.50
C ARG A 205 -16.56 2.08 24.52
N ILE A 206 -17.87 2.33 24.49
CA ILE A 206 -18.47 3.38 23.64
C ILE A 206 -18.10 4.76 24.14
N ILE A 207 -18.09 4.92 25.47
CA ILE A 207 -17.71 6.18 26.12
C ILE A 207 -16.23 6.46 25.84
N ASP A 208 -15.36 5.48 26.03
CA ASP A 208 -13.92 5.61 25.77
C ASP A 208 -13.68 5.97 24.30
N LYS A 209 -14.32 5.30 23.33
CA LYS A 209 -14.22 5.67 21.90
C LYS A 209 -14.69 7.10 21.60
N CYS A 210 -15.70 7.59 22.31
CA CYS A 210 -16.16 8.98 22.17
C CYS A 210 -15.21 9.98 22.86
N MET A 211 -14.54 9.59 23.93
CA MET A 211 -13.78 10.49 24.81
C MET A 211 -12.25 10.44 24.60
N ASP A 212 -11.71 9.34 24.10
CA ASP A 212 -10.29 9.13 23.73
C ASP A 212 -9.91 9.87 22.46
N SER A 213 -10.90 10.35 21.70
CA SER A 213 -10.67 11.26 20.59
C SER A 213 -10.29 12.68 21.04
N ARG A 214 -9.43 12.80 22.06
CA ARG A 214 -9.10 14.06 22.71
C ARG A 214 -8.48 15.04 21.71
N ASP A 215 -9.18 16.15 21.59
CA ASP A 215 -8.66 17.49 21.34
C ASP A 215 -7.99 17.72 19.98
N LEU A 216 -8.77 17.59 18.91
CA LEU A 216 -8.51 18.34 17.69
C LEU A 216 -8.70 19.83 17.99
N GLN A 217 -7.64 20.47 18.48
CA GLN A 217 -7.53 21.94 18.58
C GLN A 217 -8.50 22.63 19.57
N GLY A 218 -8.99 22.00 20.64
CA GLY A 218 -9.90 22.64 21.61
C GLY A 218 -11.38 22.29 21.42
N SER A 219 -11.69 21.22 20.69
CA SER A 219 -13.03 20.69 20.46
C SER A 219 -13.47 19.75 21.59
N THR A 220 -14.71 19.86 22.05
CA THR A 220 -15.27 19.01 23.11
C THR A 220 -16.25 17.98 22.55
N THR A 221 -15.99 16.68 22.77
CA THR A 221 -16.97 15.62 22.50
C THR A 221 -17.90 15.39 23.69
N LEU A 222 -19.19 15.19 23.40
CA LEU A 222 -20.26 14.92 24.35
C LEU A 222 -21.09 13.74 23.85
N LEU A 223 -21.55 12.89 24.76
CA LEU A 223 -22.51 11.82 24.47
C LEU A 223 -23.81 12.11 25.21
N LEU A 224 -24.91 12.28 24.46
CA LEU A 224 -26.21 12.66 25.00
C LEU A 224 -27.28 11.59 24.74
N ASN A 225 -28.16 11.36 25.70
CA ASN A 225 -29.35 10.53 25.49
C ASN A 225 -30.48 11.32 24.80
N LYS A 226 -31.56 10.63 24.42
CA LYS A 226 -32.73 11.23 23.74
C LYS A 226 -33.43 12.37 24.52
N ASP A 227 -33.24 12.44 25.83
CA ASP A 227 -33.85 13.44 26.72
C ASP A 227 -32.88 14.61 27.01
N GLY A 228 -31.66 14.55 26.47
CA GLY A 228 -30.62 15.56 26.58
C GLY A 228 -29.78 15.48 27.85
N TYR A 229 -29.75 14.34 28.54
CA TYR A 229 -28.81 14.11 29.65
C TYR A 229 -27.44 13.68 29.12
N TRP A 230 -26.38 14.08 29.83
CA TRP A 230 -25.04 13.59 29.56
C TRP A 230 -24.89 12.13 29.98
N LEU A 231 -24.57 11.29 29.01
CA LEU A 231 -24.04 9.95 29.22
C LEU A 231 -22.51 10.03 29.41
N ALA A 232 -21.86 10.90 28.65
CA ALA A 232 -20.47 11.28 28.83
C ALA A 232 -20.27 12.79 28.55
N SER A 233 -19.47 13.42 29.41
CA SER A 233 -19.11 14.83 29.41
C SER A 233 -17.70 14.97 29.99
N PRO A 234 -16.92 15.98 29.58
CA PRO A 234 -15.65 16.33 30.22
C PRO A 234 -15.76 16.69 31.70
N VAL A 235 -16.98 16.99 32.17
CA VAL A 235 -17.26 17.26 33.59
C VAL A 235 -18.00 16.04 34.18
N PRO A 236 -17.29 15.14 34.89
CA PRO A 236 -17.85 13.84 35.30
C PRO A 236 -19.13 13.93 36.14
N ASP A 237 -19.25 14.96 36.99
CA ASP A 237 -20.41 15.15 37.90
C ASP A 237 -21.76 15.35 37.19
N GLN A 238 -21.72 15.64 35.88
CA GLN A 238 -22.91 15.84 35.05
C GLN A 238 -23.42 14.54 34.43
N ASN A 239 -22.57 13.52 34.37
CA ASN A 239 -22.90 12.25 33.74
C ASN A 239 -23.98 11.52 34.55
N TRP A 240 -24.88 10.83 33.84
CA TRP A 240 -25.91 9.98 34.45
C TRP A 240 -26.87 10.68 35.40
N ALA A 241 -27.00 12.01 35.35
CA ALA A 241 -27.80 12.78 36.31
C ALA A 241 -29.26 12.28 36.44
N PHE A 242 -29.86 11.75 35.37
CA PHE A 242 -31.21 11.18 35.38
C PHE A 242 -31.36 9.93 36.26
N MET A 243 -30.26 9.28 36.66
CA MET A 243 -30.24 8.11 37.55
C MET A 243 -30.26 8.50 39.03
N TYR A 244 -30.05 9.77 39.37
CA TYR A 244 -30.01 10.27 40.75
C TYR A 244 -31.21 11.17 41.04
N ARG A 245 -31.90 10.92 42.15
CA ARG A 245 -33.01 11.78 42.61
C ARG A 245 -32.50 13.19 42.92
N GLY A 246 -33.24 14.21 42.50
CA GLY A 246 -32.91 15.62 42.76
C GLY A 246 -31.88 16.22 41.78
N ARG A 247 -31.46 15.48 40.74
CA ARG A 247 -30.53 15.96 39.69
C ARG A 247 -31.20 16.14 38.33
N GLU A 248 -32.53 16.23 38.28
CA GLU A 248 -33.32 16.23 37.05
C GLU A 248 -33.00 17.42 36.12
N ASN A 249 -32.56 18.55 36.71
CA ASN A 249 -32.17 19.76 35.98
C ASN A 249 -30.73 19.76 35.45
N ILE A 250 -29.90 18.78 35.83
CA ILE A 250 -28.53 18.65 35.35
C ILE A 250 -28.56 17.91 34.00
N ARG A 251 -28.98 18.62 32.95
CA ARG A 251 -29.06 18.10 31.57
C ARG A 251 -28.66 19.16 30.53
N PHE A 252 -28.11 18.71 29.40
CA PHE A 252 -27.69 19.57 28.29
C PHE A 252 -28.87 20.39 27.76
N SER A 253 -30.03 19.75 27.61
CA SER A 253 -31.26 20.39 27.13
C SER A 253 -31.75 21.55 27.99
N ALA A 254 -31.42 21.57 29.28
CA ALA A 254 -31.75 22.67 30.18
C ALA A 254 -30.73 23.82 30.11
N ARG A 255 -29.46 23.51 29.81
CA ARG A 255 -28.37 24.51 29.74
C ARG A 255 -28.22 25.16 28.37
N HIS A 256 -28.45 24.41 27.29
CA HIS A 256 -28.32 24.87 25.91
C HIS A 256 -29.59 24.55 25.11
N PRO A 257 -30.75 25.17 25.42
CA PRO A 257 -32.03 24.83 24.82
C PRO A 257 -32.07 25.04 23.30
N GLU A 258 -31.44 26.12 22.80
CA GLU A 258 -31.36 26.42 21.35
C GLU A 258 -30.52 25.39 20.59
N ALA A 259 -29.37 24.98 21.14
CA ALA A 259 -28.53 23.96 20.52
C ALA A 259 -29.24 22.59 20.55
N TRP A 260 -29.92 22.27 21.64
CA TRP A 260 -30.62 21.01 21.82
C TRP A 260 -31.77 20.82 20.82
N GLU A 261 -32.58 21.86 20.57
CA GLU A 261 -33.66 21.80 19.58
C GLU A 261 -33.14 21.39 18.18
N ARG A 262 -31.98 21.92 17.79
CA ARG A 262 -31.34 21.58 16.51
C ARG A 262 -30.68 20.20 16.53
N ILE A 263 -30.05 19.81 17.64
CA ILE A 263 -29.45 18.47 17.82
C ILE A 263 -30.52 17.37 17.67
N GLN A 264 -31.71 17.58 18.24
CA GLN A 264 -32.80 16.60 18.16
C GLN A 264 -33.25 16.35 16.71
N GLN A 265 -33.32 17.41 15.90
CA GLN A 265 -33.77 17.35 14.51
C GLN A 265 -32.68 16.91 13.51
N THR A 266 -31.43 16.78 13.96
CA THR A 266 -30.28 16.47 13.11
C THR A 266 -29.81 15.04 13.34
N ASP A 267 -29.98 14.17 12.35
CA ASP A 267 -29.47 12.79 12.43
C ASP A 267 -27.97 12.72 12.19
N PHE A 268 -27.52 13.40 11.14
CA PHE A 268 -26.12 13.62 10.84
C PHE A 268 -25.96 15.00 10.22
N GLY A 269 -25.03 15.80 10.73
CA GLY A 269 -24.76 17.11 10.16
C GLY A 269 -24.03 18.05 11.08
N GLN A 270 -23.93 19.30 10.64
CA GLN A 270 -23.24 20.33 11.37
C GLN A 270 -24.03 21.64 11.30
N PHE A 271 -24.05 22.38 12.40
CA PHE A 271 -24.64 23.70 12.45
C PHE A 271 -23.82 24.64 13.34
N THR A 272 -24.01 25.93 13.14
CA THR A 272 -23.30 26.97 13.89
C THR A 272 -24.30 27.73 14.77
N THR A 273 -23.89 28.03 16.00
CA THR A 273 -24.58 28.93 16.93
C THR A 273 -23.67 30.10 17.28
N ARG A 274 -24.13 31.00 18.17
CA ARG A 274 -23.30 32.09 18.69
C ARG A 274 -22.11 31.60 19.53
N GLU A 275 -22.21 30.41 20.10
CA GLU A 275 -21.19 29.83 20.98
C GLU A 275 -20.08 29.13 20.18
N GLY A 276 -20.43 28.50 19.06
CA GLY A 276 -19.50 27.72 18.27
C GLY A 276 -20.16 26.86 17.22
N VAL A 277 -19.42 25.87 16.74
CA VAL A 277 -19.86 24.91 15.74
C VAL A 277 -20.19 23.59 16.43
N TYR A 278 -21.37 23.05 16.15
CA TYR A 278 -21.83 21.76 16.64
C TYR A 278 -21.87 20.77 15.49
N THR A 279 -21.16 19.67 15.63
CA THR A 279 -21.20 18.51 14.72
C THR A 279 -21.94 17.39 15.43
N VAL A 280 -22.99 16.87 14.81
CA VAL A 280 -23.89 15.91 15.43
C VAL A 280 -23.98 14.67 14.56
N SER A 281 -23.85 13.51 15.20
CA SER A 281 -24.23 12.23 14.64
C SER A 281 -25.13 11.49 15.61
N THR A 282 -26.04 10.69 15.06
CA THR A 282 -26.96 9.87 15.83
C THR A 282 -26.52 8.43 15.75
N VAL A 283 -26.24 7.84 16.90
CA VAL A 283 -26.06 6.40 17.04
C VAL A 283 -27.45 5.81 17.28
N SER A 284 -27.91 4.95 16.38
CA SER A 284 -29.13 4.17 16.54
C SER A 284 -28.79 2.71 16.63
N VAL A 285 -29.19 2.03 17.71
CA VAL A 285 -29.02 0.58 17.81
C VAL A 285 -30.12 -0.09 17.00
N SER A 286 -29.75 -0.72 15.89
CA SER A 286 -30.70 -1.43 15.02
C SER A 286 -30.06 -2.69 14.43
N PRO A 287 -30.77 -3.82 14.43
CA PRO A 287 -30.26 -5.05 13.84
C PRO A 287 -30.24 -4.99 12.31
N GLN A 288 -29.38 -5.82 11.69
CA GLN A 288 -29.35 -5.98 10.24
C GLN A 288 -30.52 -6.85 9.73
N THR A 289 -30.70 -6.86 8.41
CA THR A 289 -31.72 -7.64 7.68
C THR A 289 -31.83 -9.08 8.18
N GLY A 290 -33.02 -9.45 8.67
CA GLY A 290 -33.34 -10.80 9.15
C GLY A 290 -33.79 -10.88 10.61
N ILE A 291 -33.33 -9.95 11.47
CA ILE A 291 -33.75 -9.83 12.87
C ILE A 291 -34.73 -8.65 12.99
N ARG A 292 -35.90 -8.86 13.61
CA ARG A 292 -36.93 -7.82 13.74
C ARG A 292 -36.75 -7.06 15.04
N THR A 293 -36.50 -5.76 15.01
CA THR A 293 -36.69 -4.90 16.19
C THR A 293 -38.12 -4.39 16.27
N ASN A 294 -38.66 -4.33 17.48
CA ASN A 294 -39.90 -3.61 17.69
C ASN A 294 -39.64 -2.10 17.57
N ALA A 295 -40.17 -1.47 16.52
CA ALA A 295 -39.96 -0.05 16.21
C ALA A 295 -40.34 0.92 17.34
N ARG A 296 -41.12 0.48 18.35
CA ARG A 296 -41.45 1.29 19.53
C ARG A 296 -40.33 1.35 20.58
N GLN A 297 -39.23 0.60 20.42
CA GLN A 297 -38.25 0.34 21.48
C GLN A 297 -36.78 0.54 21.06
N THR A 298 -36.52 1.19 19.93
CA THR A 298 -35.15 1.55 19.51
C THR A 298 -34.66 2.79 20.25
N HIS A 299 -33.55 2.68 20.96
CA HIS A 299 -32.90 3.80 21.63
C HIS A 299 -31.84 4.42 20.72
N SER A 300 -31.83 5.75 20.67
CA SER A 300 -30.81 6.52 19.97
C SER A 300 -30.09 7.47 20.91
N TRP A 301 -28.82 7.72 20.59
CA TRP A 301 -27.94 8.63 21.32
C TRP A 301 -27.31 9.60 20.34
N LYS A 302 -26.94 10.78 20.84
CA LYS A 302 -26.32 11.84 20.03
C LYS A 302 -24.86 11.97 20.43
N VAL A 303 -23.96 11.75 19.48
CA VAL A 303 -22.54 12.08 19.58
C VAL A 303 -22.38 13.51 19.07
N VAL A 304 -22.06 14.42 19.97
CA VAL A 304 -21.99 15.86 19.69
C VAL A 304 -20.56 16.33 19.90
N CYS A 305 -19.91 16.81 18.84
CA CYS A 305 -18.67 17.54 18.97
C CYS A 305 -18.96 19.04 18.91
N PHE A 306 -18.41 19.80 19.86
CA PHE A 306 -18.57 21.24 19.97
C PHE A 306 -17.21 21.94 19.86
N THR A 307 -17.09 22.83 18.87
CA THR A 307 -15.90 23.66 18.67
C THR A 307 -16.24 25.13 18.97
N PRO A 308 -15.69 25.73 20.05
CA PRO A 308 -15.94 27.13 20.38
C PRO A 308 -15.48 28.10 19.28
N ASN A 309 -16.17 29.23 19.12
CA ASN A 309 -15.76 30.26 18.15
C ASN A 309 -14.36 30.85 18.46
N SER A 310 -13.93 30.84 19.72
CA SER A 310 -12.59 31.27 20.14
C SER A 310 -11.49 30.38 19.56
N VAL A 311 -11.73 29.07 19.49
CA VAL A 311 -10.82 28.09 18.89
C VAL A 311 -10.71 28.33 17.38
N VAL A 312 -11.85 28.45 16.69
CA VAL A 312 -11.86 28.73 15.24
C VAL A 312 -11.13 30.03 14.93
N ALA A 313 -11.31 31.07 15.76
CA ALA A 313 -10.62 32.35 15.62
C ALA A 313 -9.10 32.23 15.88
N ALA A 314 -8.68 31.41 16.85
CA ALA A 314 -7.28 31.16 17.15
C ALA A 314 -6.56 30.50 15.96
N THR A 315 -7.20 29.55 15.27
CA THR A 315 -6.64 28.87 14.09
C THR A 315 -6.53 29.79 12.87
N ILE A 316 -7.41 30.80 12.74
CA ILE A 316 -7.38 31.79 11.63
C ILE A 316 -6.35 32.91 11.88
N ARG A 317 -6.01 33.19 13.15
CA ARG A 317 -5.15 34.33 13.54
C ARG A 317 -3.77 34.33 12.86
N PRO A 318 -3.03 33.20 12.72
CA PRO A 318 -1.74 33.16 12.04
C PRO A 318 -1.84 33.55 10.56
N ALA A 319 -2.88 33.06 9.86
CA ALA A 319 -3.11 33.40 8.46
C ALA A 319 -3.27 34.91 8.29
N ARG A 320 -4.07 35.56 9.15
CA ARG A 320 -4.22 37.03 9.13
C ARG A 320 -2.88 37.76 9.29
N ASN A 321 -2.05 37.31 10.22
CA ASN A 321 -0.75 37.93 10.46
C ASN A 321 0.19 37.78 9.24
N ASN A 322 0.22 36.60 8.61
CA ASN A 322 1.03 36.35 7.41
C ASN A 322 0.63 37.27 6.26
N TYR A 323 -0.68 37.43 6.01
CA TYR A 323 -1.16 38.35 4.97
C TYR A 323 -0.82 39.82 5.29
N LEU A 324 -0.83 40.24 6.56
CA LEU A 324 -0.37 41.58 6.93
C LEU A 324 1.13 41.78 6.66
N VAL A 325 1.97 40.77 6.91
CA VAL A 325 3.41 40.81 6.59
C VAL A 325 3.64 40.89 5.08
N ILE A 326 2.93 40.08 4.29
CA ILE A 326 3.01 40.10 2.83
C ILE A 326 2.57 41.47 2.29
N PHE A 327 1.50 42.06 2.84
CA PHE A 327 1.06 43.40 2.47
C PHE A 327 2.15 44.46 2.75
N GLY A 328 2.80 44.38 3.92
CA GLY A 328 3.92 45.26 4.28
C GLY A 328 5.10 45.15 3.30
N LEU A 329 5.46 43.92 2.92
CA LEU A 329 6.53 43.66 1.94
C LEU A 329 6.18 44.18 0.54
N LEU A 330 4.94 43.96 0.07
CA LEU A 330 4.45 44.49 -1.20
C LEU A 330 4.49 46.02 -1.23
N MET A 331 4.08 46.68 -0.14
CA MET A 331 4.17 48.13 -0.02
C MET A 331 5.62 48.62 -0.08
N LEU A 332 6.55 47.93 0.58
CA LEU A 332 7.98 48.22 0.48
C LEU A 332 8.49 48.09 -0.97
N ILE A 333 8.10 47.03 -1.68
CA ILE A 333 8.46 46.82 -3.09
C ILE A 333 7.86 47.90 -4.00
N ILE A 334 6.59 48.29 -3.80
CA ILE A 334 5.93 49.34 -4.58
C ILE A 334 6.60 50.70 -4.34
N ILE A 335 6.96 51.00 -3.09
CA ILE A 335 7.69 52.22 -2.73
C ILE A 335 9.09 52.21 -3.36
N PHE A 336 9.84 51.11 -3.24
CA PHE A 336 11.19 50.96 -3.79
C PHE A 336 11.21 50.95 -5.33
N GLY A 337 10.27 50.25 -5.96
CA GLY A 337 10.01 50.25 -7.40
C GLY A 337 9.65 51.63 -7.94
N GLY A 338 8.89 52.39 -7.15
CA GLY A 338 8.63 53.79 -7.45
C GLY A 338 9.91 54.65 -7.41
N LEU A 339 10.71 54.51 -6.35
CA LEU A 339 11.99 55.23 -6.17
C LEU A 339 13.00 54.90 -7.28
N THR A 340 13.06 53.64 -7.71
CA THR A 340 13.94 53.18 -8.80
C THR A 340 13.44 53.63 -10.17
N ARG A 341 12.12 53.62 -10.44
CA ARG A 341 11.53 54.18 -11.67
C ARG A 341 11.78 55.68 -11.82
N ALA A 342 11.74 56.43 -10.72
CA ALA A 342 12.10 57.85 -10.69
C ALA A 342 13.59 58.07 -11.05
N ARG A 343 14.47 57.12 -10.73
CA ARG A 343 15.88 57.11 -11.12
C ARG A 343 16.11 56.60 -12.55
N PHE A 344 15.27 55.69 -13.04
CA PHE A 344 15.42 55.01 -14.33
C PHE A 344 14.94 55.87 -15.52
N MET A 345 13.96 56.75 -15.32
CA MET A 345 13.53 57.72 -16.35
C MET A 345 14.56 58.81 -16.68
N ALA A 346 15.72 58.80 -16.03
CA ALA A 346 16.84 59.70 -16.30
C ALA A 346 17.94 59.10 -17.21
N ALA A 347 17.88 57.81 -17.58
CA ALA A 347 18.94 57.18 -18.39
C ALA A 347 18.38 56.06 -19.29
N GLY A 348 18.07 56.39 -20.54
CA GLY A 348 17.56 55.45 -21.53
C GLY A 348 18.69 54.79 -22.31
N GLU A 349 19.03 53.54 -21.96
CA GLU A 349 19.74 52.58 -22.83
C GLU A 349 19.54 51.10 -22.38
N LYS A 350 18.96 50.83 -21.19
CA LYS A 350 18.86 49.48 -20.59
C LYS A 350 17.66 48.61 -20.98
N ASN A 351 16.69 49.11 -21.75
CA ASN A 351 15.45 48.36 -22.02
C ASN A 351 15.65 47.09 -22.85
N ARG A 352 16.75 46.98 -23.61
CA ARG A 352 17.04 45.80 -24.42
C ARG A 352 17.58 44.64 -23.58
N GLN A 353 18.38 44.94 -22.55
CA GLN A 353 18.91 43.93 -21.61
C GLN A 353 17.86 43.44 -20.62
N ALA A 354 16.89 44.28 -20.23
CA ALA A 354 15.82 43.88 -19.31
C ALA A 354 14.87 42.85 -19.92
N LEU A 355 14.61 42.91 -21.23
CA LEU A 355 13.76 41.95 -21.93
C LEU A 355 14.45 40.59 -22.10
N GLU A 356 15.75 40.58 -22.36
CA GLU A 356 16.56 39.35 -22.36
C GLU A 356 16.73 38.75 -20.95
N SER A 357 16.87 39.59 -19.92
CA SER A 357 16.94 39.14 -18.52
C SER A 357 15.62 38.55 -18.04
N ALA A 358 14.48 39.17 -18.35
CA ALA A 358 13.16 38.65 -17.98
C ALA A 358 12.81 37.36 -18.75
N ARG A 359 13.26 37.25 -20.01
CA ARG A 359 13.14 36.01 -20.77
C ARG A 359 14.03 34.90 -20.20
N LYS A 360 15.27 35.21 -19.84
CA LYS A 360 16.16 34.26 -19.15
C LYS A 360 15.62 33.85 -17.79
N GLU A 361 15.08 34.77 -16.99
CA GLU A 361 14.43 34.45 -15.71
C GLU A 361 13.21 33.55 -15.90
N ALA A 362 12.40 33.78 -16.95
CA ALA A 362 11.27 32.90 -17.25
C ALA A 362 11.70 31.51 -17.73
N GLU A 363 12.75 31.43 -18.56
CA GLU A 363 13.33 30.17 -19.03
C GLU A 363 14.04 29.41 -17.89
N GLU A 364 14.75 30.12 -17.00
CA GLU A 364 15.38 29.58 -15.78
C GLU A 364 14.32 29.12 -14.76
N ALA A 365 13.23 29.87 -14.58
CA ALA A 365 12.12 29.46 -13.71
C ALA A 365 11.41 28.21 -14.25
N ASN A 366 11.20 28.09 -15.56
CA ASN A 366 10.63 26.88 -16.17
C ASN A 366 11.59 25.68 -16.07
N ARG A 367 12.90 25.91 -16.22
CA ARG A 367 13.92 24.88 -16.04
C ARG A 367 14.00 24.42 -14.59
N ALA A 368 13.97 25.34 -13.62
CA ALA A 368 13.91 25.05 -12.19
C ALA A 368 12.64 24.29 -11.81
N LYS A 369 11.47 24.64 -12.37
CA LYS A 369 10.22 23.91 -12.20
C LYS A 369 10.32 22.47 -12.73
N SER A 370 10.93 22.29 -13.90
CA SER A 370 11.13 20.97 -14.52
C SER A 370 12.11 20.10 -13.73
N ASP A 371 13.19 20.70 -13.24
CA ASP A 371 14.22 20.01 -12.46
C ASP A 371 13.73 19.70 -11.03
N PHE A 372 12.88 20.56 -10.45
CA PHE A 372 12.15 20.29 -9.21
C PHE A 372 11.20 19.09 -9.36
N LEU A 373 10.42 19.03 -10.43
CA LEU A 373 9.52 17.90 -10.69
C LEU A 373 10.29 16.59 -10.92
N ALA A 374 11.44 16.65 -11.59
CA ALA A 374 12.32 15.49 -11.76
C ALA A 374 12.89 14.99 -10.41
N ARG A 375 13.25 15.88 -9.48
CA ARG A 375 13.69 15.50 -8.12
C ARG A 375 12.55 14.95 -7.28
N MET A 376 11.39 15.60 -7.30
CA MET A 376 10.18 15.13 -6.63
C MET A 376 9.76 13.74 -7.12
N SER A 377 10.00 13.40 -8.39
CA SER A 377 9.79 12.04 -8.89
C SER A 377 10.56 11.01 -8.07
N HIS A 378 11.84 11.25 -7.80
CA HIS A 378 12.67 10.31 -7.06
C HIS A 378 12.29 10.29 -5.58
N GLU A 379 12.04 11.44 -4.98
CA GLU A 379 11.65 11.55 -3.56
C GLU A 379 10.27 10.96 -3.26
N ILE A 380 9.36 10.94 -4.23
CA ILE A 380 8.04 10.29 -4.08
C ILE A 380 8.12 8.80 -4.48
N ARG A 381 8.93 8.42 -5.47
CA ARG A 381 9.03 7.03 -5.94
C ARG A 381 9.65 6.12 -4.88
N THR A 382 10.66 6.57 -4.16
CA THR A 382 11.34 5.77 -3.12
C THR A 382 10.40 5.29 -2.00
N PRO A 383 9.62 6.15 -1.31
CA PRO A 383 8.68 5.68 -0.29
C PRO A 383 7.52 4.86 -0.88
N MET A 384 7.09 5.16 -2.11
CA MET A 384 6.03 4.39 -2.78
C MET A 384 6.48 2.96 -3.12
N ASN A 385 7.72 2.81 -3.58
CA ASN A 385 8.29 1.50 -3.87
C ASN A 385 8.47 0.66 -2.59
N ALA A 386 8.85 1.29 -1.47
CA ALA A 386 8.90 0.63 -0.18
C ALA A 386 7.51 0.12 0.26
N ILE A 387 6.46 0.95 0.11
CA ILE A 387 5.08 0.55 0.43
C ILE A 387 4.63 -0.63 -0.45
N ILE A 388 4.90 -0.59 -1.76
CA ILE A 388 4.52 -1.66 -2.69
C ILE A 388 5.28 -2.95 -2.35
N GLY A 389 6.59 -2.86 -2.14
CA GLY A 389 7.45 -4.00 -1.78
C GLY A 389 7.02 -4.65 -0.47
N LEU A 390 6.90 -3.89 0.62
CA LEU A 390 6.48 -4.41 1.93
C LEU A 390 5.07 -4.98 1.91
N THR A 391 4.15 -4.38 1.14
CA THR A 391 2.79 -4.91 0.98
C THR A 391 2.81 -6.25 0.24
N HIS A 392 3.64 -6.39 -0.79
CA HIS A 392 3.82 -7.64 -1.53
C HIS A 392 4.43 -8.75 -0.67
N LEU A 393 5.44 -8.42 0.14
CA LEU A 393 6.05 -9.36 1.08
C LEU A 393 5.05 -9.80 2.15
N ALA A 394 4.28 -8.87 2.71
CA ALA A 394 3.23 -9.20 3.67
C ALA A 394 2.16 -10.13 3.06
N LEU A 395 1.76 -9.91 1.81
CA LEU A 395 0.81 -10.76 1.07
C LEU A 395 1.29 -12.21 0.89
N LYS A 396 2.60 -12.48 0.97
CA LYS A 396 3.18 -13.82 0.90
C LYS A 396 3.31 -14.53 2.25
N THR A 397 2.85 -13.91 3.34
CA THR A 397 2.84 -14.50 4.69
C THR A 397 1.52 -15.23 4.99
N GLY A 398 1.45 -15.91 6.14
CA GLY A 398 0.22 -16.56 6.61
C GLY A 398 -0.84 -15.55 7.05
N LEU A 399 -1.62 -15.01 6.11
CA LEU A 399 -2.61 -13.98 6.36
C LEU A 399 -4.03 -14.54 6.50
N THR A 400 -4.85 -13.87 7.31
CA THR A 400 -6.32 -14.06 7.26
C THR A 400 -6.90 -13.43 5.99
N ALA A 401 -8.05 -13.92 5.51
CA ALA A 401 -8.70 -13.40 4.30
C ALA A 401 -8.94 -11.87 4.33
N LYS A 402 -9.18 -11.31 5.52
CA LYS A 402 -9.41 -9.88 5.72
C LYS A 402 -8.11 -9.06 5.65
N GLN A 403 -7.00 -9.60 6.16
CA GLN A 403 -5.67 -8.97 6.04
C GLN A 403 -5.16 -9.01 4.59
N ALA A 404 -5.38 -10.13 3.90
CA ALA A 404 -5.06 -10.24 2.48
C ALA A 404 -5.84 -9.24 1.62
N ASP A 405 -7.14 -9.05 1.90
CA ASP A 405 -7.98 -8.03 1.25
C ASP A 405 -7.46 -6.60 1.51
N TYR A 406 -7.09 -6.28 2.75
CA TYR A 406 -6.54 -4.96 3.11
C TYR A 406 -5.22 -4.67 2.40
N LEU A 407 -4.28 -5.62 2.44
CA LEU A 407 -2.98 -5.47 1.79
C LEU A 407 -3.12 -5.43 0.26
N SER A 408 -4.05 -6.20 -0.32
CA SER A 408 -4.37 -6.11 -1.75
C SER A 408 -4.90 -4.72 -2.12
N LYS A 409 -5.75 -4.12 -1.29
CA LYS A 409 -6.26 -2.75 -1.50
C LYS A 409 -5.19 -1.68 -1.32
N VAL A 410 -4.27 -1.86 -0.39
CA VAL A 410 -3.10 -0.97 -0.20
C VAL A 410 -2.21 -1.03 -1.45
N SER A 411 -1.91 -2.23 -1.95
CA SER A 411 -1.12 -2.43 -3.17
C SER A 411 -1.78 -1.77 -4.39
N LEU A 412 -3.08 -1.99 -4.59
CA LEU A 412 -3.86 -1.36 -5.67
C LEU A 412 -3.81 0.17 -5.60
N SER A 413 -3.98 0.73 -4.39
CA SER A 413 -3.97 2.18 -4.16
C SER A 413 -2.58 2.78 -4.39
N ALA A 414 -1.54 2.08 -3.97
CA ALA A 414 -0.16 2.50 -4.15
C ALA A 414 0.24 2.52 -5.64
N ASN A 415 -0.11 1.47 -6.39
CA ASN A 415 0.12 1.39 -7.83
C ASN A 415 -0.66 2.47 -8.60
N SER A 416 -1.91 2.74 -8.22
CA SER A 416 -2.72 3.81 -8.81
C SER A 416 -2.10 5.20 -8.60
N LEU A 417 -1.60 5.48 -7.38
CA LEU A 417 -0.92 6.73 -7.07
C LEU A 417 0.38 6.88 -7.87
N LEU A 418 1.16 5.81 -8.00
CA LEU A 418 2.40 5.78 -8.78
C LEU A 418 2.12 6.06 -10.27
N GLY A 419 1.02 5.52 -10.81
CA GLY A 419 0.52 5.86 -12.14
C GLY A 419 0.20 7.35 -12.31
N ILE A 420 -0.52 7.94 -11.35
CA ILE A 420 -0.85 9.38 -11.35
C ILE A 420 0.41 10.26 -11.33
N ILE A 421 1.40 9.87 -10.52
CA ILE A 421 2.68 10.59 -10.42
C ILE A 421 3.42 10.50 -11.76
N ASN A 422 3.50 9.32 -12.35
CA ASN A 422 4.14 9.11 -13.65
C ASN A 422 3.46 9.94 -14.75
N ASP A 423 2.12 10.02 -14.78
CA ASP A 423 1.39 10.85 -15.75
C ASP A 423 1.75 12.34 -15.61
N ILE A 424 1.84 12.86 -14.39
CA ILE A 424 2.21 14.27 -14.13
C ILE A 424 3.64 14.55 -14.59
N LEU A 425 4.54 13.59 -14.38
CA LEU A 425 5.95 13.72 -14.77
C LEU A 425 6.14 13.63 -16.28
N ASP A 426 5.47 12.68 -16.93
CA ASP A 426 5.50 12.55 -18.38
C ASP A 426 4.94 13.80 -19.05
N PHE A 427 3.83 14.35 -18.55
CA PHE A 427 3.30 15.63 -19.00
C PHE A 427 4.34 16.76 -18.86
N SER A 428 5.04 16.83 -17.72
CA SER A 428 6.04 17.86 -17.45
C SER A 428 7.28 17.72 -18.35
N LYS A 429 7.73 16.49 -18.63
CA LYS A 429 8.85 16.21 -19.56
C LYS A 429 8.48 16.57 -21.00
N ILE A 430 7.24 16.28 -21.39
CA ILE A 430 6.67 16.64 -22.69
C ILE A 430 6.58 18.16 -22.87
N GLU A 431 6.08 18.91 -21.87
CA GLU A 431 5.96 20.38 -21.91
C GLU A 431 7.34 21.04 -22.00
N ALA A 432 8.35 20.47 -21.33
CA ALA A 432 9.72 20.93 -21.37
C ALA A 432 10.48 20.54 -22.66
N GLY A 433 9.88 19.78 -23.58
CA GLY A 433 10.53 19.31 -24.80
C GLY A 433 11.69 18.34 -24.56
N LYS A 434 11.76 17.72 -23.38
CA LYS A 434 12.85 16.81 -22.96
C LYS A 434 12.58 15.34 -23.32
N LEU A 435 11.40 15.03 -23.87
CA LEU A 435 11.03 13.67 -24.28
C LEU A 435 11.52 13.40 -25.71
N THR A 436 12.39 12.41 -25.87
CA THR A 436 12.87 11.94 -27.17
C THR A 436 12.17 10.63 -27.54
N VAL A 437 11.74 10.51 -28.80
CA VAL A 437 11.24 9.24 -29.36
C VAL A 437 12.44 8.38 -29.71
N GLU A 438 12.45 7.14 -29.23
CA GLU A 438 13.52 6.18 -29.48
C GLU A 438 13.20 5.36 -30.75
N GLU A 439 14.22 4.80 -31.39
CA GLU A 439 14.05 4.00 -32.61
C GLU A 439 14.74 2.63 -32.46
N SER A 440 13.98 1.64 -31.99
CA SER A 440 14.42 0.26 -31.74
C SER A 440 13.64 -0.76 -32.57
N ASP A 441 14.26 -1.91 -32.83
CA ASP A 441 13.60 -3.03 -33.49
C ASP A 441 12.66 -3.74 -32.50
N PHE A 442 11.41 -3.98 -32.91
CA PHE A 442 10.40 -4.63 -32.07
C PHE A 442 9.41 -5.48 -32.88
N LEU A 443 8.73 -6.38 -32.19
CA LEU A 443 7.58 -7.12 -32.71
C LEU A 443 6.28 -6.45 -32.23
N LEU A 444 5.38 -6.14 -33.16
CA LEU A 444 4.10 -5.52 -32.82
C LEU A 444 3.26 -6.39 -31.88
N ASP A 445 3.28 -7.70 -32.10
CA ASP A 445 2.59 -8.68 -31.28
C ASP A 445 3.03 -8.62 -29.81
N ASP A 446 4.30 -8.36 -29.50
CA ASP A 446 4.81 -8.27 -28.13
C ASP A 446 4.24 -7.05 -27.41
N VAL A 447 4.14 -5.91 -28.11
CA VAL A 447 3.53 -4.69 -27.57
C VAL A 447 2.06 -4.94 -27.25
N LEU A 448 1.33 -5.60 -28.15
CA LEU A 448 -0.09 -5.91 -27.97
C LEU A 448 -0.32 -6.94 -26.86
N ASN A 449 0.55 -7.95 -26.75
CA ASN A 449 0.51 -8.94 -25.68
C ASN A 449 0.69 -8.29 -24.31
N ASN A 450 1.62 -7.34 -24.19
CA ASN A 450 1.80 -6.61 -22.94
C ASN A 450 0.53 -5.83 -22.53
N VAL A 451 -0.14 -5.18 -23.50
CA VAL A 451 -1.43 -4.49 -23.25
C VAL A 451 -2.51 -5.48 -22.78
N ILE A 452 -2.56 -6.67 -23.40
CA ILE A 452 -3.50 -7.73 -23.02
C ILE A 452 -3.24 -8.23 -21.60
N ASN A 453 -1.98 -8.54 -21.27
CA ASN A 453 -1.62 -9.10 -19.96
C ASN A 453 -1.98 -8.15 -18.82
N ILE A 454 -1.83 -6.84 -19.04
CA ILE A 454 -2.13 -5.82 -18.03
C ILE A 454 -3.65 -5.60 -17.87
N LEU A 455 -4.40 -5.50 -18.98
CA LEU A 455 -5.80 -5.05 -18.95
C LEU A 455 -6.84 -6.18 -19.03
N GLY A 456 -6.43 -7.38 -19.41
CA GLY A 456 -7.31 -8.55 -19.59
C GLY A 456 -8.10 -8.90 -18.33
N LEU A 457 -7.40 -9.04 -17.19
CA LEU A 457 -8.04 -9.35 -15.91
C LEU A 457 -9.01 -8.23 -15.46
N THR A 458 -8.66 -6.96 -15.71
CA THR A 458 -9.50 -5.82 -15.32
C THR A 458 -10.80 -5.76 -16.13
N ALA A 459 -10.73 -6.06 -17.43
CA ALA A 459 -11.91 -6.14 -18.29
C ALA A 459 -12.85 -7.27 -17.84
N GLU A 460 -12.29 -8.44 -17.52
CA GLU A 460 -13.05 -9.60 -17.06
C GLU A 460 -13.73 -9.38 -15.71
N GLN A 461 -13.03 -8.79 -14.73
CA GLN A 461 -13.62 -8.47 -13.42
C GLN A 461 -14.86 -7.55 -13.53
N LYS A 462 -14.95 -6.77 -14.61
CA LYS A 462 -16.10 -5.93 -14.95
C LYS A 462 -17.12 -6.61 -15.86
N GLY A 463 -16.85 -7.83 -16.34
CA GLY A 463 -17.70 -8.53 -17.31
C GLY A 463 -17.72 -7.89 -18.69
N ILE A 464 -16.64 -7.22 -19.10
CA ILE A 464 -16.51 -6.56 -20.40
C ILE A 464 -15.75 -7.48 -21.35
N GLU A 465 -16.29 -7.70 -22.56
CA GLU A 465 -15.62 -8.50 -23.59
C GLU A 465 -14.46 -7.71 -24.20
N PHE A 466 -13.23 -8.20 -24.05
CA PHE A 466 -12.04 -7.53 -24.58
C PHE A 466 -11.45 -8.27 -25.77
N LEU A 467 -11.37 -7.59 -26.92
CA LEU A 467 -11.03 -8.16 -28.23
C LEU A 467 -9.81 -7.47 -28.85
N LEU A 468 -8.95 -8.24 -29.51
CA LEU A 468 -7.83 -7.73 -30.31
C LEU A 468 -7.96 -8.22 -31.76
N MET A 469 -7.76 -7.31 -32.72
CA MET A 469 -7.77 -7.63 -34.15
C MET A 469 -6.62 -6.94 -34.89
N VAL A 470 -5.65 -7.72 -35.35
CA VAL A 470 -4.58 -7.27 -36.25
C VAL A 470 -4.86 -7.83 -37.64
N LYS A 471 -4.95 -6.97 -38.66
CA LYS A 471 -5.13 -7.43 -40.04
C LYS A 471 -3.85 -8.12 -40.55
N SER A 472 -4.02 -9.15 -41.36
CA SER A 472 -2.90 -9.94 -41.92
C SER A 472 -1.94 -9.15 -42.81
N SER A 473 -2.37 -8.00 -43.32
CA SER A 473 -1.53 -7.07 -44.08
C SER A 473 -0.58 -6.26 -43.21
N VAL A 474 -0.72 -6.26 -41.89
CA VAL A 474 0.12 -5.46 -40.99
C VAL A 474 1.46 -6.19 -40.77
N PRO A 475 2.61 -5.55 -41.05
CA PRO A 475 3.91 -6.14 -40.75
C PRO A 475 4.14 -6.21 -39.25
N ASN A 476 4.60 -7.37 -38.77
CA ASN A 476 4.86 -7.59 -37.33
C ASN A 476 6.24 -7.06 -36.91
N ARG A 477 7.25 -7.13 -37.80
CA ARG A 477 8.64 -6.72 -37.53
C ARG A 477 8.83 -5.26 -37.89
N LEU A 478 8.84 -4.40 -36.89
CA LEU A 478 8.87 -2.95 -37.05
C LEU A 478 10.08 -2.35 -36.36
N ARG A 479 10.41 -1.12 -36.72
CA ARG A 479 11.38 -0.28 -36.04
C ARG A 479 10.76 1.07 -35.68
N GLY A 480 10.85 1.44 -34.41
CA GLY A 480 10.19 2.61 -33.82
C GLY A 480 10.24 2.58 -32.29
N ASP A 481 9.28 3.20 -31.62
CA ASP A 481 9.23 3.28 -30.15
C ASP A 481 8.11 2.38 -29.58
N PRO A 482 8.40 1.12 -29.20
CA PRO A 482 7.39 0.20 -28.67
C PRO A 482 6.84 0.64 -27.31
N LEU A 483 7.64 1.32 -26.50
CA LEU A 483 7.24 1.77 -25.17
C LEU A 483 6.17 2.86 -25.27
N ARG A 484 6.37 3.85 -26.15
CA ARG A 484 5.39 4.93 -26.35
C ARG A 484 4.14 4.44 -27.06
N LEU A 485 4.27 3.52 -28.02
CA LEU A 485 3.12 2.86 -28.62
C LEU A 485 2.29 2.12 -27.56
N GLY A 486 2.94 1.31 -26.72
CA GLY A 486 2.30 0.60 -25.62
C GLY A 486 1.61 1.55 -24.64
N GLN A 487 2.24 2.67 -24.30
CA GLN A 487 1.68 3.69 -23.41
C GLN A 487 0.40 4.32 -23.97
N VAL A 488 0.36 4.63 -25.28
CA VAL A 488 -0.84 5.15 -25.94
C VAL A 488 -1.96 4.10 -25.90
N LEU A 489 -1.66 2.85 -26.24
CA LEU A 489 -2.64 1.76 -26.26
C LEU A 489 -3.19 1.44 -24.85
N LEU A 490 -2.34 1.38 -23.83
CA LEU A 490 -2.75 1.16 -22.44
C LEU A 490 -3.70 2.27 -21.96
N ASN A 491 -3.37 3.53 -22.22
CA ASN A 491 -4.17 4.66 -21.78
C ASN A 491 -5.54 4.73 -22.45
N LEU A 492 -5.60 4.50 -23.77
CA LEU A 492 -6.88 4.49 -24.50
C LEU A 492 -7.74 3.30 -24.09
N THR A 493 -7.14 2.11 -23.95
CA THR A 493 -7.85 0.87 -23.61
C THR A 493 -8.34 0.88 -22.15
N ASN A 494 -7.54 1.38 -21.22
CA ASN A 494 -7.96 1.54 -19.83
C ASN A 494 -9.13 2.52 -19.71
N ASN A 495 -9.14 3.62 -20.48
CA ASN A 495 -10.29 4.51 -20.56
C ASN A 495 -11.53 3.80 -21.14
N ALA A 496 -11.37 3.02 -22.21
CA ALA A 496 -12.46 2.24 -22.78
C ALA A 496 -13.09 1.25 -21.76
N ILE A 497 -12.27 0.50 -21.02
CA ILE A 497 -12.71 -0.43 -19.96
C ILE A 497 -13.31 0.33 -18.76
N LYS A 498 -12.84 1.54 -18.50
CA LYS A 498 -13.34 2.39 -17.41
C LYS A 498 -14.74 2.92 -17.67
N PHE A 499 -15.03 3.36 -18.90
CA PHE A 499 -16.28 4.02 -19.28
C PHE A 499 -17.33 3.08 -19.90
N THR A 500 -16.97 1.82 -20.10
CA THR A 500 -17.89 0.74 -20.47
C THR A 500 -18.35 0.03 -19.20
N LYS A 501 -19.65 -0.10 -18.99
CA LYS A 501 -20.21 -0.85 -17.85
C LYS A 501 -20.45 -2.31 -18.19
N GLU A 502 -21.04 -2.53 -19.36
CA GLU A 502 -21.34 -3.84 -19.96
C GLU A 502 -21.14 -3.68 -21.47
N GLY A 503 -20.70 -4.73 -22.16
CA GLY A 503 -20.45 -4.71 -23.60
C GLY A 503 -19.00 -5.07 -23.94
N GLU A 504 -18.44 -4.42 -24.97
CA GLU A 504 -17.17 -4.81 -25.57
C GLU A 504 -16.19 -3.64 -25.72
N VAL A 505 -14.89 -3.97 -25.64
CA VAL A 505 -13.76 -3.11 -25.96
C VAL A 505 -12.89 -3.82 -26.99
N MET A 506 -12.49 -3.12 -28.05
CA MET A 506 -11.73 -3.69 -29.16
C MET A 506 -10.53 -2.83 -29.51
N ILE A 507 -9.36 -3.48 -29.65
CA ILE A 507 -8.16 -2.89 -30.27
C ILE A 507 -8.05 -3.41 -31.71
N MET A 508 -7.88 -2.50 -32.67
CA MET A 508 -7.66 -2.84 -34.08
C MET A 508 -6.34 -2.27 -34.60
N ALA A 509 -5.66 -3.02 -35.47
CA ALA A 509 -4.51 -2.55 -36.25
C ALA A 509 -4.71 -2.83 -37.75
N ASP A 510 -4.52 -1.80 -38.57
CA ASP A 510 -4.73 -1.81 -40.02
C ASP A 510 -3.57 -1.14 -40.78
N LEU A 511 -3.16 -1.70 -41.91
CA LEU A 511 -2.11 -1.13 -42.74
C LEU A 511 -2.71 -0.08 -43.68
N ILE A 512 -2.28 1.17 -43.57
CA ILE A 512 -2.71 2.24 -44.48
C ILE A 512 -1.87 2.23 -45.76
N ARG A 513 -0.54 2.14 -45.59
CA ARG A 513 0.43 2.15 -46.69
C ARG A 513 1.69 1.40 -46.27
N GLU A 514 2.27 0.67 -47.18
CA GLU A 514 3.60 0.05 -47.06
C GLU A 514 4.43 0.43 -48.27
N ASN A 515 5.68 0.81 -48.02
CA ASN A 515 6.76 1.02 -48.98
C ASN A 515 7.89 0.03 -48.64
N ASP A 516 8.94 -0.05 -49.48
CA ASP A 516 10.09 -0.95 -49.25
C ASP A 516 10.79 -0.76 -47.88
N THR A 517 10.69 0.43 -47.29
CA THR A 517 11.38 0.79 -46.04
C THR A 517 10.45 1.17 -44.89
N ASP A 518 9.20 1.50 -45.16
CA ASP A 518 8.31 2.15 -44.20
C ASP A 518 6.88 1.62 -44.29
N ALA A 519 6.22 1.47 -43.14
CA ALA A 519 4.82 1.12 -43.03
C ALA A 519 4.07 2.15 -42.17
N VAL A 520 2.90 2.58 -42.63
CA VAL A 520 2.00 3.43 -41.85
C VAL A 520 0.85 2.58 -41.35
N ILE A 521 0.78 2.42 -40.03
CA ILE A 521 -0.19 1.55 -39.36
C ILE A 521 -1.20 2.42 -38.63
N ARG A 522 -2.49 2.15 -38.87
CA ARG A 522 -3.61 2.73 -38.12
C ARG A 522 -3.95 1.82 -36.95
N PHE A 523 -4.04 2.41 -35.77
CA PHE A 523 -4.60 1.78 -34.59
C PHE A 523 -5.96 2.40 -34.27
N SER A 524 -6.92 1.58 -33.86
CA SER A 524 -8.14 2.10 -33.22
C SER A 524 -8.47 1.34 -31.93
N VAL A 525 -8.97 2.08 -30.95
CA VAL A 525 -9.52 1.54 -29.70
C VAL A 525 -10.97 1.94 -29.62
N ARG A 526 -11.85 0.95 -29.68
CA ARG A 526 -13.30 1.13 -29.71
C ARG A 526 -13.95 0.55 -28.47
N ASP A 527 -14.91 1.27 -27.91
CA ASP A 527 -15.73 0.85 -26.78
C ASP A 527 -17.22 0.96 -27.10
N THR A 528 -18.06 0.23 -26.36
CA THR A 528 -19.53 0.34 -26.41
C THR A 528 -20.10 1.04 -25.17
N GLY A 529 -19.31 1.91 -24.54
CA GLY A 529 -19.65 2.61 -23.31
C GLY A 529 -20.60 3.79 -23.50
N ILE A 530 -20.55 4.72 -22.54
CA ILE A 530 -21.48 5.86 -22.46
C ILE A 530 -21.41 6.84 -23.64
N GLY A 531 -20.35 6.79 -24.44
CA GLY A 531 -20.08 7.75 -25.52
C GLY A 531 -19.84 9.18 -25.00
N ILE A 532 -19.53 10.09 -25.93
CA ILE A 532 -19.09 11.46 -25.65
C ILE A 532 -19.89 12.42 -26.53
N ASP A 533 -20.47 13.46 -25.95
CA ASP A 533 -21.16 14.50 -26.73
C ASP A 533 -20.19 15.47 -27.41
N ARG A 534 -20.74 16.23 -28.38
CA ARG A 534 -19.95 17.13 -29.23
C ARG A 534 -19.26 18.27 -28.48
N GLU A 535 -19.82 18.76 -27.38
CA GLU A 535 -19.18 19.85 -26.62
C GLU A 535 -17.96 19.31 -25.88
N HIS A 536 -18.09 18.14 -25.26
CA HIS A 536 -16.98 17.48 -24.56
C HIS A 536 -15.89 17.00 -25.51
N MET A 537 -16.25 16.45 -26.69
CA MET A 537 -15.27 16.02 -27.69
C MET A 537 -14.30 17.14 -28.10
N ALA A 538 -14.77 18.38 -28.18
CA ALA A 538 -13.94 19.54 -28.53
C ALA A 538 -12.90 19.91 -27.45
N ARG A 539 -13.08 19.46 -26.21
CA ARG A 539 -12.20 19.75 -25.07
C ARG A 539 -11.41 18.54 -24.56
N LEU A 540 -11.66 17.33 -25.08
CA LEU A 540 -11.04 16.07 -24.61
C LEU A 540 -9.50 16.11 -24.52
N PHE A 541 -8.85 16.79 -25.46
CA PHE A 541 -7.39 16.89 -25.52
C PHE A 541 -6.83 18.15 -24.84
N GLN A 542 -7.62 18.85 -24.04
CA GLN A 542 -7.14 19.97 -23.22
C GLN A 542 -6.66 19.47 -21.83
N PRO A 543 -5.52 19.97 -21.31
CA PRO A 543 -5.03 19.62 -19.99
C PRO A 543 -6.08 19.87 -18.90
N PHE A 544 -6.26 18.90 -18.00
CA PHE A 544 -7.19 18.96 -16.87
C PHE A 544 -8.68 19.16 -17.25
N SER A 545 -9.03 18.89 -18.50
CA SER A 545 -10.43 18.85 -18.94
C SER A 545 -11.08 17.57 -18.43
N GLN A 546 -12.11 17.70 -17.58
CA GLN A 546 -12.93 16.59 -17.11
C GLN A 546 -14.42 16.97 -17.25
N ALA A 547 -15.21 16.07 -17.82
CA ALA A 547 -16.66 16.22 -17.96
C ALA A 547 -17.34 16.14 -16.58
N ASP A 548 -17.93 17.25 -16.14
CA ASP A 548 -18.79 17.48 -14.96
C ASP A 548 -18.43 16.84 -13.59
N GLY A 549 -18.69 17.61 -12.52
CA GLY A 549 -18.45 17.21 -11.12
C GLY A 549 -19.25 15.99 -10.60
N SER A 550 -20.15 15.43 -11.42
CA SER A 550 -20.95 14.24 -11.09
C SER A 550 -20.27 12.93 -11.52
N ILE A 551 -19.54 12.91 -12.64
CA ILE A 551 -18.85 11.73 -13.18
C ILE A 551 -17.52 11.49 -12.46
N THR A 552 -16.87 12.57 -11.99
CA THR A 552 -15.62 12.53 -11.22
C THR A 552 -15.71 11.79 -9.89
N ARG A 553 -16.89 11.79 -9.24
CA ARG A 553 -17.12 11.01 -7.99
C ARG A 553 -17.26 9.52 -8.22
N GLN A 554 -17.63 9.09 -9.43
CA GLN A 554 -17.93 7.70 -9.72
C GLN A 554 -16.77 6.97 -10.40
N PHE A 555 -15.87 7.68 -11.12
CA PHE A 555 -14.84 7.03 -11.93
C PHE A 555 -13.39 7.54 -11.80
N GLY A 556 -13.09 8.66 -11.14
CA GLY A 556 -11.72 9.11 -10.74
C GLY A 556 -10.61 9.19 -11.82
N GLY A 557 -9.90 10.32 -11.97
CA GLY A 557 -8.74 10.41 -12.87
C GLY A 557 -8.08 11.79 -12.88
N THR A 558 -6.90 11.91 -13.51
CA THR A 558 -6.12 13.18 -13.60
C THR A 558 -6.56 14.09 -14.75
N GLY A 559 -7.23 13.53 -15.77
CA GLY A 559 -7.55 14.25 -17.01
C GLY A 559 -6.33 14.51 -17.90
N LEU A 560 -5.18 13.89 -17.61
CA LEU A 560 -3.94 14.06 -18.36
C LEU A 560 -3.70 12.97 -19.41
N GLY A 561 -4.25 11.76 -19.21
CA GLY A 561 -3.96 10.60 -20.06
C GLY A 561 -4.21 10.82 -21.57
N LEU A 562 -5.32 11.46 -21.96
CA LEU A 562 -5.61 11.74 -23.37
C LEU A 562 -4.69 12.81 -23.98
N VAL A 563 -4.29 13.80 -23.16
CA VAL A 563 -3.35 14.85 -23.56
C VAL A 563 -1.96 14.27 -23.80
N ILE A 564 -1.53 13.35 -22.92
CA ILE A 564 -0.29 12.58 -23.08
C ILE A 564 -0.36 11.74 -24.36
N CYS A 565 -1.46 11.01 -24.59
CA CYS A 565 -1.64 10.22 -25.82
C CYS A 565 -1.50 11.08 -27.07
N LYS A 566 -2.18 12.22 -27.11
CA LYS A 566 -2.09 13.15 -28.25
C LYS A 566 -0.65 13.59 -28.49
N ARG A 567 0.07 13.99 -27.45
CA ARG A 567 1.45 14.46 -27.64
C ARG A 567 2.40 13.33 -28.03
N LEU A 568 2.27 12.14 -27.46
CA LEU A 568 3.09 11.00 -27.84
C LEU A 568 2.89 10.64 -29.30
N VAL A 569 1.64 10.61 -29.77
CA VAL A 569 1.31 10.39 -31.18
C VAL A 569 1.90 11.48 -32.07
N GLU A 570 1.78 12.77 -31.69
CA GLU A 570 2.40 13.88 -32.43
C GLU A 570 3.94 13.78 -32.47
N LEU A 571 4.58 13.38 -31.37
CA LEU A 571 6.04 13.20 -31.28
C LEU A 571 6.53 12.05 -32.15
N MET A 572 5.73 10.98 -32.27
CA MET A 572 5.99 9.86 -33.17
C MET A 572 5.58 10.14 -34.63
N GLY A 573 5.19 11.38 -34.95
CA GLY A 573 4.88 11.81 -36.32
C GLY A 573 3.48 11.42 -36.81
N GLY A 574 2.56 11.14 -35.90
CA GLY A 574 1.17 10.77 -36.19
C GLY A 574 0.12 11.81 -35.79
N GLU A 575 -1.14 11.46 -36.02
CA GLU A 575 -2.31 12.21 -35.57
C GLU A 575 -3.31 11.28 -34.87
N ILE A 576 -3.95 11.76 -33.80
CA ILE A 576 -5.03 11.07 -33.08
C ILE A 576 -6.37 11.79 -33.28
N THR A 577 -7.42 11.02 -33.51
CA THR A 577 -8.79 11.48 -33.74
C THR A 577 -9.76 10.65 -32.92
N VAL A 578 -10.97 11.18 -32.71
CA VAL A 578 -12.03 10.49 -31.96
C VAL A 578 -13.37 10.65 -32.67
N THR A 579 -14.13 9.56 -32.73
CA THR A 579 -15.52 9.53 -33.18
C THR A 579 -16.38 8.90 -32.09
N SER A 580 -17.40 9.59 -31.62
CA SER A 580 -18.29 9.10 -30.57
C SER A 580 -19.68 9.72 -30.67
N ASP A 581 -20.68 8.95 -30.26
CA ASP A 581 -22.06 9.39 -30.09
C ASP A 581 -22.55 8.97 -28.69
N PRO A 582 -23.25 9.84 -27.94
CA PRO A 582 -23.77 9.50 -26.61
C PRO A 582 -24.63 8.23 -26.64
N GLY A 583 -24.27 7.25 -25.80
CA GLY A 583 -24.95 5.96 -25.66
C GLY A 583 -24.53 4.88 -26.67
N PHE A 584 -23.63 5.18 -27.61
CA PHE A 584 -23.16 4.23 -28.64
C PHE A 584 -21.65 3.92 -28.53
N GLY A 585 -20.99 4.42 -27.49
CA GLY A 585 -19.55 4.24 -27.26
C GLY A 585 -18.67 5.23 -28.02
N SER A 586 -17.36 4.97 -27.99
CA SER A 586 -16.35 5.84 -28.60
C SER A 586 -15.34 5.03 -29.40
N GLU A 587 -14.76 5.62 -30.44
CA GLU A 587 -13.63 5.07 -31.18
C GLU A 587 -12.52 6.11 -31.29
N PHE A 588 -11.37 5.81 -30.68
CA PHE A 588 -10.16 6.60 -30.78
C PHE A 588 -9.25 6.00 -31.85
N THR A 589 -8.89 6.78 -32.86
CA THR A 589 -8.09 6.33 -34.00
C THR A 589 -6.83 7.15 -34.13
N PHE A 590 -5.67 6.50 -34.28
CA PHE A 590 -4.41 7.17 -34.57
C PHE A 590 -3.59 6.40 -35.61
N ALA A 591 -2.72 7.10 -36.35
CA ALA A 591 -1.85 6.49 -37.35
C ALA A 591 -0.39 6.86 -37.10
N LEU A 592 0.50 5.87 -37.17
CA LEU A 592 1.93 6.04 -36.91
C LEU A 592 2.78 5.49 -38.06
N PRO A 593 3.84 6.22 -38.48
CA PRO A 593 4.84 5.71 -39.38
C PRO A 593 5.88 4.86 -38.62
N PHE A 594 6.22 3.68 -39.16
CA PHE A 594 7.28 2.81 -38.67
C PHE A 594 8.22 2.46 -39.82
N LYS A 595 9.48 2.20 -39.51
CA LYS A 595 10.40 1.58 -40.47
C LYS A 595 10.23 0.06 -40.44
N LEU A 596 10.45 -0.59 -41.57
CA LEU A 596 10.51 -2.04 -41.67
C LEU A 596 11.91 -2.52 -41.29
N GLN A 597 12.00 -3.68 -40.64
CA GLN A 597 13.30 -4.26 -40.30
C GLN A 597 14.05 -4.71 -41.57
N PRO A 598 15.40 -4.63 -41.62
CA PRO A 598 16.19 -4.89 -42.84
C PRO A 598 16.10 -6.30 -43.44
N GLU A 599 15.47 -7.25 -42.76
CA GLU A 599 15.20 -8.62 -43.24
C GLU A 599 13.81 -8.76 -43.88
N HIS A 600 13.38 -7.80 -44.70
CA HIS A 600 12.11 -7.85 -45.44
C HIS A 600 12.07 -8.91 -46.57
N ALA A 601 12.90 -9.96 -46.49
CA ALA A 601 12.97 -11.04 -47.44
C ALA A 601 12.07 -12.21 -47.03
N LYS A 602 10.76 -12.06 -47.26
CA LYS A 602 9.79 -13.17 -47.39
C LYS A 602 9.60 -14.08 -46.16
N ASP A 603 9.14 -13.54 -45.04
CA ASP A 603 8.34 -14.34 -44.11
C ASP A 603 6.89 -14.46 -44.63
N THR A 604 6.74 -15.09 -45.80
CA THR A 604 5.52 -15.86 -46.04
C THR A 604 5.57 -16.99 -45.02
N PHE A 605 4.76 -16.92 -43.96
CA PHE A 605 4.44 -18.10 -43.15
C PHE A 605 3.98 -19.20 -44.14
N GLU A 606 4.89 -20.12 -44.50
CA GLU A 606 4.55 -21.30 -45.27
C GLU A 606 3.79 -22.21 -44.30
N TYR A 607 2.47 -22.01 -44.25
CA TYR A 607 1.57 -22.89 -43.54
C TYR A 607 1.81 -24.32 -44.02
N PRO A 608 1.96 -25.30 -43.10
CA PRO A 608 2.06 -26.70 -43.48
C PRO A 608 0.90 -27.06 -44.42
N SER A 609 1.18 -27.79 -45.50
CA SER A 609 0.16 -28.13 -46.49
C SER A 609 -1.04 -28.88 -45.88
N GLU A 610 -0.87 -29.51 -44.71
CA GLU A 610 -1.93 -30.26 -44.03
C GLU A 610 -3.05 -29.38 -43.43
N ILE A 611 -2.80 -28.10 -43.15
CA ILE A 611 -3.77 -27.22 -42.47
C ILE A 611 -4.59 -26.36 -43.46
N ARG A 612 -4.16 -26.29 -44.72
CA ARG A 612 -4.81 -25.48 -45.76
C ARG A 612 -6.19 -26.04 -46.11
N GLY A 613 -7.24 -25.24 -45.95
CA GLY A 613 -8.61 -25.62 -46.26
C GLY A 613 -9.28 -26.52 -45.21
N MET A 614 -8.65 -26.73 -44.05
CA MET A 614 -9.24 -27.48 -42.93
C MET A 614 -10.52 -26.80 -42.44
N ALA A 615 -11.57 -27.59 -42.23
CA ALA A 615 -12.87 -27.10 -41.76
C ALA A 615 -12.86 -26.92 -40.23
N VAL A 616 -13.15 -25.70 -39.78
CA VAL A 616 -13.17 -25.28 -38.37
C VAL A 616 -14.54 -24.72 -38.02
N LEU A 617 -15.08 -25.14 -36.88
CA LEU A 617 -16.36 -24.64 -36.37
C LEU A 617 -16.12 -23.72 -35.18
N VAL A 618 -16.57 -22.47 -35.26
CA VAL A 618 -16.52 -21.49 -34.17
C VAL A 618 -17.88 -21.41 -33.49
N VAL A 619 -17.91 -21.61 -32.17
CA VAL A 619 -19.12 -21.59 -31.35
C VAL A 619 -18.95 -20.57 -30.25
N ASP A 620 -19.72 -19.50 -30.32
CA ASP A 620 -19.64 -18.40 -29.35
C ASP A 620 -21.00 -17.66 -29.42
N ASP A 621 -21.52 -17.13 -28.31
CA ASP A 621 -22.78 -16.39 -28.30
C ASP A 621 -22.60 -14.94 -28.75
N SER A 622 -21.41 -14.37 -28.55
CA SER A 622 -21.03 -13.03 -28.99
C SER A 622 -20.79 -12.96 -30.50
N LYS A 623 -21.58 -12.10 -31.16
CA LYS A 623 -21.50 -11.87 -32.62
C LYS A 623 -20.13 -11.32 -33.04
N MET A 624 -19.51 -10.50 -32.21
CA MET A 624 -18.23 -9.86 -32.53
C MET A 624 -17.06 -10.81 -32.29
N SER A 625 -17.05 -11.57 -31.20
CA SER A 625 -16.10 -12.68 -31.00
C SER A 625 -16.09 -13.64 -32.19
N ARG A 626 -17.28 -14.10 -32.63
CA ARG A 626 -17.39 -14.98 -33.82
C ARG A 626 -16.78 -14.36 -35.07
N LYS A 627 -17.04 -13.08 -35.32
CA LYS A 627 -16.51 -12.38 -36.50
C LYS A 627 -14.99 -12.23 -36.44
N VAL A 628 -14.44 -11.85 -35.29
CA VAL A 628 -13.00 -11.70 -35.08
C VAL A 628 -12.34 -13.06 -35.27
N MET A 629 -12.83 -14.09 -34.57
CA MET A 629 -12.31 -15.45 -34.69
C MET A 629 -12.35 -15.97 -36.13
N CYS A 630 -13.48 -15.79 -36.82
CA CYS A 630 -13.63 -16.17 -38.22
C CYS A 630 -12.57 -15.48 -39.08
N LYS A 631 -12.37 -14.17 -38.94
CA LYS A 631 -11.36 -13.43 -39.72
C LYS A 631 -9.93 -13.87 -39.42
N VAL A 632 -9.61 -14.16 -38.16
CA VAL A 632 -8.26 -14.63 -37.78
C VAL A 632 -8.02 -16.04 -38.33
N LEU A 633 -8.98 -16.96 -38.18
CA LEU A 633 -8.85 -18.34 -38.68
C LEU A 633 -8.82 -18.40 -40.22
N GLU A 634 -9.65 -17.61 -40.91
CA GLU A 634 -9.59 -17.47 -42.38
C GLU A 634 -8.21 -16.99 -42.85
N SER A 635 -7.53 -16.15 -42.05
CA SER A 635 -6.17 -15.68 -42.36
C SER A 635 -5.13 -16.80 -42.36
N PHE A 636 -5.42 -17.95 -41.74
CA PHE A 636 -4.61 -19.17 -41.77
C PHE A 636 -5.05 -20.16 -42.86
N THR A 637 -5.92 -19.72 -43.79
CA THR A 637 -6.51 -20.52 -44.87
C THR A 637 -7.51 -21.60 -44.42
N PHE A 638 -8.02 -21.51 -43.18
CA PHE A 638 -9.10 -22.38 -42.70
C PHE A 638 -10.45 -22.05 -43.34
N ARG A 639 -11.29 -23.08 -43.52
CA ARG A 639 -12.71 -22.91 -43.87
C ARG A 639 -13.51 -22.84 -42.58
N VAL A 640 -13.99 -21.65 -42.22
CA VAL A 640 -14.67 -21.42 -40.94
C VAL A 640 -16.18 -21.45 -41.12
N GLU A 641 -16.85 -22.29 -40.33
CA GLU A 641 -18.30 -22.27 -40.13
C GLU A 641 -18.59 -21.73 -38.72
N MET A 642 -19.71 -21.03 -38.54
CA MET A 642 -20.05 -20.37 -37.27
C MET A 642 -21.37 -20.90 -36.73
N ALA A 643 -21.44 -21.13 -35.43
CA ALA A 643 -22.67 -21.43 -34.70
C ALA A 643 -22.87 -20.43 -33.55
N THR A 644 -24.12 -20.11 -33.28
CA THR A 644 -24.53 -19.15 -32.23
C THR A 644 -24.80 -19.82 -30.89
N ARG A 645 -24.98 -21.13 -30.91
CA ARG A 645 -25.40 -21.97 -29.78
C ARG A 645 -24.78 -23.35 -29.89
N ALA A 646 -24.53 -23.99 -28.75
CA ALA A 646 -23.98 -25.34 -28.69
C ALA A 646 -24.83 -26.39 -29.43
N ARG A 647 -26.16 -26.24 -29.41
CA ARG A 647 -27.06 -27.17 -30.12
C ARG A 647 -26.93 -27.07 -31.65
N GLU A 648 -26.79 -25.86 -32.17
CA GLU A 648 -26.55 -25.60 -33.59
C GLU A 648 -25.21 -26.22 -34.03
N ALA A 649 -24.19 -26.12 -33.18
CA ALA A 649 -22.90 -26.75 -33.41
C ALA A 649 -22.99 -28.28 -33.52
N LEU A 650 -23.77 -28.94 -32.64
CA LEU A 650 -24.00 -30.39 -32.71
C LEU A 650 -24.74 -30.80 -33.99
N ASP A 651 -25.75 -30.03 -34.41
CA ASP A 651 -26.49 -30.30 -35.65
C ASP A 651 -25.59 -30.20 -36.87
N ILE A 652 -24.69 -29.21 -36.92
CA ILE A 652 -23.68 -29.08 -37.98
C ILE A 652 -22.74 -30.29 -37.99
N LEU A 653 -22.22 -30.70 -36.83
CA LEU A 653 -21.31 -31.85 -36.72
C LEU A 653 -21.96 -33.18 -37.12
N VAL A 654 -23.27 -33.36 -36.90
CA VAL A 654 -24.01 -34.57 -37.30
C VAL A 654 -24.33 -34.56 -38.81
N ARG A 655 -24.56 -33.39 -39.41
CA ARG A 655 -24.87 -33.27 -40.85
C ARG A 655 -23.66 -33.47 -41.75
N ARG A 656 -22.44 -33.28 -41.25
CA ARG A 656 -21.20 -33.45 -42.02
C ARG A 656 -20.87 -34.93 -42.20
N ASP A 657 -20.69 -35.35 -43.44
CA ASP A 657 -20.23 -36.70 -43.76
C ASP A 657 -18.72 -36.87 -43.52
N GLY A 658 -18.23 -38.10 -43.63
CA GLY A 658 -16.80 -38.41 -43.45
C GLY A 658 -15.89 -37.92 -44.59
N SER A 659 -16.43 -37.31 -45.65
CA SER A 659 -15.65 -36.81 -46.78
C SER A 659 -15.23 -35.34 -46.62
N ASP A 660 -15.96 -34.56 -45.83
CA ASP A 660 -15.60 -33.19 -45.44
C ASP A 660 -15.87 -32.92 -43.95
N PRO A 661 -15.15 -33.62 -43.04
CA PRO A 661 -15.36 -33.54 -41.60
C PRO A 661 -14.84 -32.20 -41.04
N ILE A 662 -15.53 -31.68 -40.02
CA ILE A 662 -14.98 -30.61 -39.18
C ILE A 662 -13.88 -31.21 -38.31
N MET A 663 -12.67 -30.67 -38.44
CA MET A 663 -11.48 -31.19 -37.75
C MET A 663 -11.22 -30.49 -36.42
N LEU A 664 -11.70 -29.26 -36.27
CA LEU A 664 -11.50 -28.43 -35.09
C LEU A 664 -12.78 -27.67 -34.72
N VAL A 665 -13.12 -27.67 -33.44
CA VAL A 665 -14.15 -26.83 -32.83
C VAL A 665 -13.46 -25.86 -31.88
N VAL A 666 -13.67 -24.56 -32.08
CA VAL A 666 -13.26 -23.51 -31.17
C VAL A 666 -14.50 -22.97 -30.48
N THR A 667 -14.66 -23.21 -29.19
CA THR A 667 -15.89 -22.90 -28.43
C THR A 667 -15.62 -21.94 -27.29
N ASP A 668 -16.54 -21.01 -27.01
CA ASP A 668 -16.53 -20.25 -25.76
C ASP A 668 -16.89 -21.14 -24.56
N TRP A 669 -16.38 -20.78 -23.39
CA TRP A 669 -16.76 -21.40 -22.12
C TRP A 669 -18.21 -21.09 -21.75
N ASN A 670 -18.60 -19.81 -21.80
CA ASN A 670 -19.80 -19.31 -21.16
C ASN A 670 -20.89 -19.04 -22.20
N MET A 671 -21.69 -20.06 -22.51
CA MET A 671 -22.83 -19.92 -23.42
C MET A 671 -24.17 -20.14 -22.69
N PRO A 672 -25.25 -19.38 -23.02
CA PRO A 672 -26.49 -19.37 -22.23
C PRO A 672 -27.25 -20.70 -22.13
N ASP A 673 -27.01 -21.64 -23.05
CA ASP A 673 -27.74 -22.91 -23.17
C ASP A 673 -26.93 -24.13 -22.73
N MET A 674 -25.67 -24.23 -23.16
CA MET A 674 -24.78 -25.33 -22.81
C MET A 674 -23.35 -24.80 -22.81
N ASP A 675 -22.63 -24.94 -21.70
CA ASP A 675 -21.25 -24.46 -21.58
C ASP A 675 -20.27 -25.25 -22.47
N GLY A 676 -19.08 -24.70 -22.69
CA GLY A 676 -18.06 -25.31 -23.55
C GLY A 676 -17.63 -26.72 -23.12
N ILE A 677 -17.65 -27.03 -21.82
CA ILE A 677 -17.37 -28.38 -21.30
C ILE A 677 -18.51 -29.34 -21.62
N GLN A 678 -19.75 -28.92 -21.44
CA GLN A 678 -20.94 -29.71 -21.71
C GLN A 678 -21.05 -30.00 -23.21
N LEU A 679 -20.75 -29.01 -24.07
CA LEU A 679 -20.65 -29.21 -25.52
C LEU A 679 -19.57 -30.22 -25.86
N THR A 680 -18.38 -30.12 -25.27
CA THR A 680 -17.31 -31.11 -25.47
C THR A 680 -17.79 -32.51 -25.09
N LYS A 681 -18.38 -32.68 -23.90
CA LYS A 681 -18.93 -33.98 -23.44
C LYS A 681 -20.00 -34.51 -24.39
N ALA A 682 -20.86 -33.64 -24.92
CA ALA A 682 -21.89 -34.01 -25.90
C ALA A 682 -21.26 -34.47 -27.22
N ILE A 683 -20.27 -33.74 -27.74
CA ILE A 683 -19.52 -34.12 -28.95
C ILE A 683 -18.86 -35.48 -28.75
N ARG A 684 -18.22 -35.74 -27.60
CA ARG A 684 -17.56 -37.03 -27.32
C ARG A 684 -18.55 -38.18 -27.23
N LYS A 685 -19.72 -37.99 -26.59
CA LYS A 685 -20.73 -39.06 -26.39
C LYS A 685 -21.60 -39.35 -27.62
N ASN A 686 -21.82 -38.38 -28.51
CA ASN A 686 -22.77 -38.52 -29.62
C ASN A 686 -22.27 -39.47 -30.72
N ARG A 687 -22.87 -40.66 -30.88
CA ARG A 687 -22.40 -41.67 -31.85
C ARG A 687 -22.63 -41.28 -33.31
N ASP A 688 -23.51 -40.32 -33.58
CA ASP A 688 -23.87 -39.89 -34.94
C ASP A 688 -22.79 -38.98 -35.56
N ILE A 689 -21.84 -38.49 -34.75
CA ILE A 689 -20.67 -37.75 -35.23
C ILE A 689 -19.58 -38.74 -35.63
N THR A 690 -19.46 -38.98 -36.95
CA THR A 690 -18.57 -39.99 -37.55
C THR A 690 -17.09 -39.74 -37.26
N GLN A 691 -16.65 -38.48 -37.34
CA GLN A 691 -15.28 -38.06 -37.03
C GLN A 691 -15.29 -37.00 -35.93
N LYS A 692 -14.66 -37.31 -34.80
CA LYS A 692 -14.63 -36.43 -33.64
C LYS A 692 -13.64 -35.27 -33.88
N PRO A 693 -14.09 -34.01 -33.89
CA PRO A 693 -13.18 -32.88 -34.02
C PRO A 693 -12.32 -32.74 -32.77
N LYS A 694 -11.15 -32.12 -32.93
CA LYS A 694 -10.42 -31.54 -31.81
C LYS A 694 -11.23 -30.37 -31.23
N VAL A 695 -11.24 -30.21 -29.92
CA VAL A 695 -11.99 -29.11 -29.26
C VAL A 695 -11.03 -28.23 -28.47
N ILE A 696 -10.93 -26.97 -28.89
CA ILE A 696 -10.24 -25.90 -28.17
C ILE A 696 -11.28 -25.01 -27.52
N MET A 697 -11.13 -24.77 -26.23
CA MET A 697 -12.05 -23.94 -25.47
C MET A 697 -11.43 -22.58 -25.16
N LEU A 698 -12.17 -21.51 -25.38
CA LEU A 698 -11.81 -20.15 -25.02
C LEU A 698 -12.42 -19.80 -23.68
N THR A 699 -11.67 -19.14 -22.80
CA THR A 699 -12.16 -18.65 -21.52
C THR A 699 -11.50 -17.33 -21.16
N ALA A 700 -12.15 -16.52 -20.33
CA ALA A 700 -11.48 -15.45 -19.62
C ALA A 700 -10.65 -16.04 -18.44
N TYR A 701 -9.76 -15.24 -17.84
CA TYR A 701 -8.70 -15.64 -16.91
C TYR A 701 -9.24 -16.33 -15.62
N GLY A 702 -8.42 -17.18 -14.98
CA GLY A 702 -8.54 -17.38 -13.52
C GLY A 702 -9.56 -18.38 -12.95
N GLN A 703 -9.64 -19.62 -13.44
CA GLN A 703 -10.10 -20.72 -12.58
C GLN A 703 -9.28 -22.01 -12.80
N ASP A 704 -8.32 -22.28 -11.92
CA ASP A 704 -7.61 -23.57 -11.86
C ASP A 704 -8.57 -24.76 -11.69
N ALA A 705 -9.75 -24.52 -11.09
CA ALA A 705 -10.84 -25.49 -10.98
C ALA A 705 -11.41 -25.93 -12.35
N ILE A 706 -11.45 -25.03 -13.35
CA ILE A 706 -11.95 -25.33 -14.69
C ILE A 706 -10.97 -26.22 -15.46
N ARG A 707 -9.66 -26.03 -15.27
CA ARG A 707 -8.63 -26.83 -15.97
C ARG A 707 -8.71 -28.32 -15.63
N HIS A 708 -9.02 -28.66 -14.38
CA HIS A 708 -9.23 -30.05 -13.97
C HIS A 708 -10.49 -30.67 -14.59
N GLN A 709 -11.62 -29.95 -14.55
CA GLN A 709 -12.87 -30.42 -15.16
C GLN A 709 -12.79 -30.50 -16.70
N ALA A 710 -12.01 -29.62 -17.32
CA ALA A 710 -11.78 -29.58 -18.75
C ALA A 710 -11.02 -30.82 -19.26
N ARG A 711 -10.00 -31.28 -18.51
CA ARG A 711 -9.28 -32.51 -18.83
C ARG A 711 -10.17 -33.75 -18.72
N GLU A 712 -11.01 -33.83 -17.68
CA GLU A 712 -12.00 -34.92 -17.53
C GLU A 712 -13.07 -34.91 -18.64
N ALA A 713 -13.35 -33.75 -19.24
CA ALA A 713 -14.31 -33.61 -20.35
C ALA A 713 -13.76 -34.08 -21.71
N GLY A 714 -12.44 -34.30 -21.83
CA GLY A 714 -11.78 -34.70 -23.08
C GLY A 714 -11.51 -33.53 -24.04
N LEU A 715 -11.24 -32.34 -23.52
CA LEU A 715 -10.76 -31.17 -24.29
C LEU A 715 -9.32 -31.39 -24.80
N ASP A 716 -9.05 -30.91 -26.01
CA ASP A 716 -7.72 -31.04 -26.66
C ASP A 716 -6.83 -29.80 -26.45
N GLY A 717 -7.42 -28.66 -26.09
CA GLY A 717 -6.70 -27.43 -25.79
C GLY A 717 -7.58 -26.39 -25.09
N PHE A 718 -6.93 -25.42 -24.44
CA PHE A 718 -7.59 -24.27 -23.83
C PHE A 718 -6.85 -22.98 -24.22
N MET A 719 -7.57 -21.87 -24.33
CA MET A 719 -7.03 -20.57 -24.70
C MET A 719 -7.68 -19.46 -23.88
N LEU A 720 -6.91 -18.42 -23.58
CA LEU A 720 -7.40 -17.25 -22.88
C LEU A 720 -7.83 -16.14 -23.86
N LYS A 721 -8.93 -15.46 -23.56
CA LYS A 721 -9.34 -14.21 -24.23
C LYS A 721 -8.80 -13.00 -23.44
N PRO A 722 -8.31 -11.93 -24.09
CA PRO A 722 -8.02 -11.78 -25.52
C PRO A 722 -6.78 -12.58 -25.95
N PHE A 723 -6.75 -13.04 -27.21
CA PHE A 723 -5.59 -13.70 -27.82
C PHE A 723 -5.15 -12.95 -29.08
N ASN A 724 -3.87 -13.05 -29.42
CA ASN A 724 -3.35 -12.58 -30.70
C ASN A 724 -3.32 -13.72 -31.73
N ARG A 725 -2.92 -13.39 -32.97
CA ARG A 725 -2.85 -14.36 -34.07
C ARG A 725 -1.87 -15.50 -33.76
N SER A 726 -0.70 -15.17 -33.24
CA SER A 726 0.40 -16.10 -32.97
C SER A 726 0.03 -17.15 -31.92
N ILE A 727 -0.53 -16.73 -30.78
CA ILE A 727 -0.99 -17.61 -29.70
C ILE A 727 -2.10 -18.56 -30.19
N LEU A 728 -3.03 -18.03 -31.01
CA LEU A 728 -4.09 -18.85 -31.61
C LEU A 728 -3.51 -19.93 -32.51
N PHE A 729 -2.56 -19.57 -33.37
CA PHE A 729 -1.93 -20.51 -34.28
C PHE A 729 -1.21 -21.64 -33.54
N ASP A 730 -0.37 -21.29 -32.56
CA ASP A 730 0.42 -22.25 -31.80
C ASP A 730 -0.46 -23.25 -31.04
N THR A 731 -1.53 -22.76 -30.41
CA THR A 731 -2.47 -23.63 -29.68
C THR A 731 -3.22 -24.58 -30.62
N ILE A 732 -3.55 -24.13 -31.83
CA ILE A 732 -4.16 -25.00 -32.85
C ILE A 732 -3.17 -26.06 -33.30
N MET A 733 -1.91 -25.69 -33.56
CA MET A 733 -0.89 -26.63 -34.00
C MET A 733 -0.58 -27.67 -32.92
N ASP A 734 -0.55 -27.28 -31.65
CA ASP A 734 -0.36 -28.18 -30.51
C ASP A 734 -1.52 -29.18 -30.39
N ALA A 735 -2.77 -28.70 -30.50
CA ALA A 735 -3.96 -29.53 -30.42
C ALA A 735 -4.06 -30.55 -31.59
N LEU A 736 -3.59 -30.16 -32.79
CA LEU A 736 -3.59 -31.01 -33.98
C LEU A 736 -2.43 -32.02 -34.00
N SER A 737 -1.26 -31.64 -33.48
CA SER A 737 -0.04 -32.47 -33.51
C SER A 737 -0.03 -33.58 -32.44
N GLY A 738 -0.96 -33.56 -31.47
CA GLY A 738 -1.02 -34.56 -30.40
C GLY A 738 0.17 -34.52 -29.41
N ASN A 739 1.02 -33.50 -29.50
CA ASN A 739 2.27 -33.35 -28.73
C ASN A 739 2.06 -32.59 -27.40
N SER A 740 0.90 -32.77 -26.76
CA SER A 740 0.51 -32.07 -25.52
C SER A 740 1.46 -32.28 -24.33
N GLU A 741 2.49 -33.12 -24.46
CA GLU A 741 3.44 -33.45 -23.38
C GLU A 741 4.89 -32.99 -23.61
N ARG A 742 5.27 -32.39 -24.76
CA ARG A 742 6.70 -32.07 -25.01
C ARG A 742 7.05 -30.66 -25.48
N ARG A 743 6.08 -29.75 -25.68
CA ARG A 743 6.39 -28.34 -26.06
C ARG A 743 5.56 -27.26 -25.37
N THR A 744 4.71 -27.60 -24.40
CA THR A 744 4.02 -26.65 -23.51
C THR A 744 4.95 -25.99 -22.48
N GLY A 745 6.26 -26.19 -22.59
CA GLY A 745 7.28 -25.73 -21.65
C GLY A 745 7.91 -24.37 -21.97
N THR A 746 7.38 -23.56 -22.88
CA THR A 746 8.07 -22.29 -23.24
C THR A 746 7.22 -21.02 -23.24
N VAL A 747 5.91 -21.08 -23.00
CA VAL A 747 5.07 -19.84 -22.93
C VAL A 747 4.08 -19.81 -21.75
N VAL A 748 3.96 -20.88 -20.93
CA VAL A 748 3.03 -20.92 -19.77
C VAL A 748 3.76 -21.17 -18.43
N GLN A 749 5.09 -21.13 -18.39
CA GLN A 749 5.83 -21.14 -17.11
C GLN A 749 5.88 -19.78 -16.40
N ALA A 750 5.37 -18.70 -17.01
CA ALA A 750 5.32 -17.38 -16.38
C ALA A 750 4.09 -17.14 -15.46
N ALA A 751 3.15 -18.08 -15.36
CA ALA A 751 1.91 -17.87 -14.58
C ALA A 751 1.71 -18.87 -13.42
N GLN A 752 2.70 -19.70 -13.10
CA GLN A 752 2.76 -20.42 -11.82
C GLN A 752 4.15 -20.19 -11.22
N GLY A 753 4.19 -19.59 -10.03
CA GLY A 753 5.40 -19.32 -9.26
C GLY A 753 6.11 -20.60 -8.80
N GLY A 754 6.72 -21.31 -9.74
CA GLY A 754 7.78 -22.27 -9.52
C GLY A 754 9.06 -21.69 -10.08
N VAL A 755 10.06 -21.53 -9.23
CA VAL A 755 11.41 -21.11 -9.61
C VAL A 755 11.94 -22.02 -10.73
N PRO A 756 12.44 -21.49 -11.86
CA PRO A 756 13.17 -22.25 -12.86
C PRO A 756 14.27 -23.14 -12.26
N ASP A 757 14.37 -24.41 -12.67
CA ASP A 757 15.32 -25.38 -12.07
C ASP A 757 16.80 -24.97 -12.18
N ASN A 758 17.15 -24.06 -13.11
CA ASN A 758 18.49 -23.49 -13.28
C ASN A 758 18.86 -22.41 -12.26
N LEU A 759 17.91 -21.91 -11.46
CA LEU A 759 18.14 -20.86 -10.47
C LEU A 759 18.39 -21.40 -9.05
N ARG A 760 18.04 -22.67 -8.80
CA ARG A 760 18.16 -23.27 -7.46
C ARG A 760 19.62 -23.43 -7.06
N GLY A 761 20.02 -22.77 -5.98
CA GLY A 761 21.37 -22.84 -5.41
C GLY A 761 22.40 -21.90 -6.05
N ALA A 762 21.99 -20.99 -6.94
CA ALA A 762 22.89 -19.96 -7.47
C ALA A 762 23.33 -18.97 -6.37
N HIS A 763 24.54 -18.44 -6.47
CA HIS A 763 25.06 -17.42 -5.55
C HIS A 763 25.20 -16.06 -6.26
N VAL A 764 24.42 -15.08 -5.82
CA VAL A 764 24.31 -13.76 -6.47
C VAL A 764 24.84 -12.66 -5.54
N LEU A 765 25.70 -11.80 -6.06
CA LEU A 765 26.12 -10.57 -5.38
C LEU A 765 25.13 -9.45 -5.68
N LEU A 766 24.51 -8.88 -4.66
CA LEU A 766 23.59 -7.75 -4.76
C LEU A 766 24.28 -6.47 -4.27
N ALA A 767 24.54 -5.52 -5.17
CA ALA A 767 25.09 -4.21 -4.85
C ALA A 767 24.00 -3.14 -4.90
N GLU A 768 23.57 -2.67 -3.73
CA GLU A 768 22.47 -1.71 -3.52
C GLU A 768 22.78 -0.85 -2.31
N ASP A 769 22.55 0.47 -2.35
CA ASP A 769 22.87 1.39 -1.25
C ASP A 769 21.70 1.61 -0.25
N ASN A 770 20.49 1.20 -0.63
CA ASN A 770 19.29 1.36 0.19
C ASN A 770 18.91 0.05 0.90
N GLU A 771 18.91 0.05 2.23
CA GLU A 771 18.60 -1.11 3.08
C GLU A 771 17.23 -1.74 2.81
N ILE A 772 16.21 -0.94 2.45
CA ILE A 772 14.87 -1.46 2.14
C ILE A 772 14.89 -2.18 0.79
N ASN A 773 15.58 -1.64 -0.21
CA ASN A 773 15.73 -2.29 -1.51
C ASN A 773 16.58 -3.56 -1.42
N GLN A 774 17.63 -3.55 -0.57
CA GLN A 774 18.42 -4.73 -0.25
C GLN A 774 17.52 -5.83 0.31
N GLN A 775 16.70 -5.52 1.33
CA GLN A 775 15.79 -6.48 1.94
C GLN A 775 14.77 -7.03 0.94
N VAL A 776 14.16 -6.17 0.11
CA VAL A 776 13.18 -6.60 -0.89
C VAL A 776 13.81 -7.52 -1.95
N ALA A 777 14.95 -7.14 -2.51
CA ALA A 777 15.66 -7.95 -3.49
C ALA A 777 16.15 -9.28 -2.89
N GLN A 778 16.69 -9.25 -1.68
CA GLN A 778 17.12 -10.44 -0.94
C GLN A 778 15.96 -11.40 -0.71
N GLU A 779 14.82 -10.95 -0.18
CA GLU A 779 13.67 -11.83 0.08
C GLU A 779 13.08 -12.43 -1.21
N ILE A 780 13.12 -11.68 -2.34
CA ILE A 780 12.71 -12.18 -3.66
C ILE A 780 13.65 -13.30 -4.14
N LEU A 781 14.96 -13.11 -4.02
CA LEU A 781 15.99 -14.07 -4.47
C LEU A 781 16.06 -15.30 -3.56
N GLU A 782 16.06 -15.11 -2.23
CA GLU A 782 16.05 -16.20 -1.25
C GLU A 782 14.74 -17.01 -1.32
N GLY A 783 13.61 -16.35 -1.59
CA GLY A 783 12.35 -17.02 -1.89
C GLY A 783 12.43 -17.91 -3.13
N ALA A 784 13.40 -17.66 -4.01
CA ALA A 784 13.74 -18.49 -5.16
C ALA A 784 14.85 -19.53 -4.89
N ASN A 785 15.27 -19.70 -3.63
CA ASN A 785 16.36 -20.60 -3.24
C ASN A 785 17.73 -20.20 -3.86
N ILE A 786 17.93 -18.90 -4.11
CA ILE A 786 19.19 -18.27 -4.52
C ILE A 786 19.88 -17.71 -3.27
N SER A 787 21.17 -17.97 -3.09
CA SER A 787 21.98 -17.36 -2.03
C SER A 787 22.40 -15.95 -2.43
N VAL A 788 22.31 -14.98 -1.52
CA VAL A 788 22.61 -13.57 -1.80
C VAL A 788 23.68 -13.04 -0.86
N THR A 789 24.74 -12.44 -1.41
CA THR A 789 25.70 -11.61 -0.65
C THR A 789 25.43 -10.15 -0.96
N ILE A 790 25.38 -9.29 0.06
CA ILE A 790 25.04 -7.87 -0.11
C ILE A 790 26.31 -7.01 -0.09
N ALA A 791 26.40 -6.06 -1.02
CA ALA A 791 27.34 -4.95 -1.01
C ALA A 791 26.58 -3.63 -0.93
N THR A 792 27.01 -2.72 -0.06
CA THR A 792 26.33 -1.43 0.20
C THR A 792 26.76 -0.32 -0.75
N ASN A 793 27.80 -0.55 -1.56
CA ASN A 793 28.33 0.41 -2.52
C ASN A 793 29.18 -0.28 -3.60
N GLY A 794 29.50 0.44 -4.68
CA GLY A 794 30.24 -0.14 -5.81
C GLY A 794 31.70 -0.54 -5.50
N ARG A 795 32.34 0.00 -4.45
CA ARG A 795 33.71 -0.40 -4.06
C ARG A 795 33.70 -1.75 -3.35
N GLU A 796 32.80 -1.90 -2.39
CA GLU A 796 32.58 -3.17 -1.69
C GLU A 796 32.16 -4.27 -2.67
N ALA A 797 31.33 -3.94 -3.67
CA ALA A 797 30.95 -4.88 -4.73
C ALA A 797 32.17 -5.34 -5.57
N VAL A 798 33.12 -4.45 -5.85
CA VAL A 798 34.37 -4.81 -6.53
C VAL A 798 35.23 -5.70 -5.63
N GLU A 799 35.40 -5.37 -4.35
CA GLU A 799 36.19 -6.16 -3.41
C GLU A 799 35.65 -7.59 -3.28
N LEU A 800 34.33 -7.73 -3.07
CA LEU A 800 33.66 -9.03 -2.97
C LEU A 800 33.73 -9.83 -4.28
N ALA A 801 33.48 -9.19 -5.43
CA ALA A 801 33.56 -9.87 -6.73
C ALA A 801 34.97 -10.39 -7.08
N LEU A 802 36.01 -9.87 -6.43
CA LEU A 802 37.39 -10.30 -6.58
C LEU A 802 37.82 -11.34 -5.54
N SER A 803 37.28 -11.28 -4.32
CA SER A 803 37.61 -12.25 -3.26
C SER A 803 36.79 -13.53 -3.33
N GLU A 804 35.59 -13.48 -3.90
CA GLU A 804 34.64 -14.60 -3.97
C GLU A 804 34.22 -14.91 -5.42
N ASP A 805 33.64 -16.10 -5.62
CA ASP A 805 33.05 -16.50 -6.89
C ASP A 805 31.53 -16.40 -6.81
N PHE A 806 30.94 -15.60 -7.69
CA PHE A 806 29.50 -15.43 -7.84
C PHE A 806 29.05 -15.94 -9.20
N ASP A 807 27.80 -16.38 -9.29
CA ASP A 807 27.18 -16.81 -10.55
C ASP A 807 26.57 -15.63 -11.32
N ALA A 808 26.18 -14.56 -10.62
CA ALA A 808 25.78 -13.28 -11.20
C ALA A 808 25.95 -12.12 -10.19
N VAL A 809 26.00 -10.90 -10.71
CA VAL A 809 25.99 -9.65 -9.92
C VAL A 809 24.80 -8.80 -10.33
N LEU A 810 23.95 -8.44 -9.37
CA LEU A 810 22.94 -7.39 -9.52
C LEU A 810 23.53 -6.07 -9.02
N MET A 811 23.73 -5.11 -9.92
CA MET A 811 24.51 -3.90 -9.64
C MET A 811 23.68 -2.65 -9.82
N ASP A 812 23.41 -1.90 -8.74
CA ASP A 812 22.85 -0.57 -8.88
C ASP A 812 23.82 0.38 -9.60
N ILE A 813 23.28 1.19 -10.52
CA ILE A 813 24.08 2.18 -11.25
C ILE A 813 24.45 3.34 -10.33
N GLN A 814 23.52 3.79 -9.48
CA GLN A 814 23.66 5.02 -8.70
C GLN A 814 23.94 4.73 -7.23
N MET A 815 25.19 4.40 -6.92
CA MET A 815 25.65 4.15 -5.54
C MET A 815 26.70 5.18 -5.08
N PRO A 816 26.76 5.50 -3.77
CA PRO A 816 27.79 6.35 -3.19
C PRO A 816 29.18 5.68 -3.26
N ILE A 817 30.25 6.48 -3.08
CA ILE A 817 31.67 6.07 -3.08
C ILE A 817 32.17 5.64 -4.48
N MET A 818 31.51 4.69 -5.13
CA MET A 818 31.81 4.22 -6.48
C MET A 818 30.51 3.87 -7.19
N ASP A 819 30.24 4.53 -8.32
CA ASP A 819 29.08 4.24 -9.15
C ASP A 819 29.21 2.88 -9.86
N GLY A 820 28.07 2.29 -10.24
CA GLY A 820 28.01 0.95 -10.84
C GLY A 820 28.78 0.84 -12.16
N PHE A 821 28.90 1.93 -12.92
CA PHE A 821 29.69 1.94 -14.17
C PHE A 821 31.19 1.79 -13.89
N LYS A 822 31.72 2.51 -12.90
CA LYS A 822 33.12 2.37 -12.47
C LYS A 822 33.38 1.01 -11.83
N ALA A 823 32.44 0.49 -11.05
CA ALA A 823 32.55 -0.83 -10.43
C ALA A 823 32.66 -1.93 -11.48
N VAL A 824 31.80 -1.93 -12.50
CA VAL A 824 31.87 -2.89 -13.60
C VAL A 824 33.18 -2.80 -14.35
N LYS A 825 33.64 -1.59 -14.67
CA LYS A 825 34.93 -1.41 -15.34
C LYS A 825 36.08 -2.02 -14.53
N ALA A 826 36.10 -1.79 -13.22
CA ALA A 826 37.11 -2.36 -12.33
C ALA A 826 37.04 -3.90 -12.26
N ILE A 827 35.84 -4.49 -12.16
CA ILE A 827 35.64 -5.95 -12.16
C ILE A 827 36.12 -6.58 -13.48
N ARG A 828 35.84 -5.93 -14.62
CA ARG A 828 36.27 -6.40 -15.94
C ARG A 828 37.78 -6.28 -16.14
N GLU A 829 38.40 -5.17 -15.75
CA GLU A 829 39.85 -4.96 -15.83
C GLU A 829 40.64 -5.93 -14.94
N ALA A 830 40.05 -6.40 -13.85
CA ALA A 830 40.62 -7.39 -12.96
C ALA A 830 40.45 -8.85 -13.42
N GLY A 831 39.89 -9.08 -14.61
CA GLY A 831 39.88 -10.39 -15.28
C GLY A 831 38.59 -11.21 -15.14
N LYS A 832 37.58 -10.76 -14.39
CA LYS A 832 36.27 -11.42 -14.27
C LYS A 832 35.37 -11.04 -15.47
N THR A 833 35.79 -11.38 -16.68
CA THR A 833 35.09 -10.97 -17.94
C THR A 833 33.81 -11.76 -18.20
N ASP A 834 33.75 -13.02 -17.77
CA ASP A 834 32.60 -13.91 -17.99
C ASP A 834 31.51 -13.82 -16.91
N LEU A 835 31.78 -13.12 -15.80
CA LEU A 835 30.81 -12.95 -14.71
C LEU A 835 29.60 -12.11 -15.20
N PRO A 836 28.37 -12.64 -15.20
CA PRO A 836 27.21 -11.85 -15.59
C PRO A 836 26.97 -10.69 -14.61
N ILE A 837 27.00 -9.44 -15.11
CA ILE A 837 26.66 -8.27 -14.30
C ILE A 837 25.40 -7.61 -14.89
N ILE A 838 24.31 -7.64 -14.12
CA ILE A 838 23.00 -7.14 -14.50
C ILE A 838 22.78 -5.80 -13.78
N ALA A 839 22.56 -4.74 -14.55
CA ALA A 839 22.34 -3.40 -14.02
C ALA A 839 20.97 -3.29 -13.35
N MET A 840 20.87 -2.65 -12.20
CA MET A 840 19.59 -2.22 -11.62
C MET A 840 19.42 -0.73 -11.88
N THR A 841 18.41 -0.35 -12.67
CA THR A 841 18.27 1.03 -13.18
C THR A 841 16.95 1.67 -12.74
N ALA A 842 16.95 2.96 -12.41
CA ALA A 842 15.72 3.68 -12.04
C ALA A 842 14.81 4.03 -13.24
N HIS A 843 15.23 3.75 -14.48
CA HIS A 843 14.53 4.11 -15.72
C HIS A 843 14.59 2.96 -16.75
N ALA A 844 13.48 2.70 -17.41
CA ALA A 844 13.33 1.71 -18.48
C ALA A 844 13.71 2.22 -19.89
N LEU A 845 14.44 3.34 -19.99
CA LEU A 845 14.80 3.97 -21.27
C LEU A 845 15.97 3.21 -21.92
N VAL A 846 15.91 2.98 -23.23
CA VAL A 846 16.93 2.19 -23.97
C VAL A 846 18.32 2.83 -23.88
N GLY A 847 18.40 4.16 -23.70
CA GLY A 847 19.68 4.86 -23.50
C GLY A 847 20.43 4.50 -22.22
N ASP A 848 19.76 4.02 -21.17
CA ASP A 848 20.43 3.54 -19.96
C ASP A 848 20.89 2.08 -20.14
N ARG A 849 20.13 1.27 -20.90
CA ARG A 849 20.54 -0.08 -21.31
C ARG A 849 21.78 -0.04 -22.21
N GLU A 850 21.82 0.83 -23.21
CA GLU A 850 22.99 0.96 -24.11
C GLU A 850 24.24 1.45 -23.37
N LYS A 851 24.09 2.36 -22.40
CA LYS A 851 25.20 2.80 -21.55
C LYS A 851 25.68 1.68 -20.62
N SER A 852 24.76 0.92 -20.03
CA SER A 852 25.08 -0.26 -19.21
C SER A 852 25.82 -1.31 -20.02
N LEU A 853 25.29 -1.71 -21.18
CA LEU A 853 25.94 -2.67 -22.09
C LEU A 853 27.29 -2.14 -22.60
N GLY A 854 27.36 -0.87 -22.98
CA GLY A 854 28.60 -0.21 -23.43
C GLY A 854 29.67 -0.08 -22.34
N SER A 855 29.29 -0.18 -21.06
CA SER A 855 30.21 -0.18 -19.92
C SER A 855 30.74 -1.57 -19.53
N GLY A 856 30.22 -2.64 -20.15
CA GLY A 856 30.59 -4.02 -19.86
C GLY A 856 29.60 -4.81 -19.00
N MET A 857 28.39 -4.28 -18.75
CA MET A 857 27.28 -5.03 -18.15
C MET A 857 26.60 -5.93 -19.20
N ASN A 858 25.92 -6.97 -18.75
CA ASN A 858 25.32 -8.02 -19.58
C ASN A 858 23.83 -7.76 -19.85
N ASP A 859 23.10 -7.23 -18.87
CA ASP A 859 21.69 -6.88 -19.01
C ASP A 859 21.27 -5.85 -17.97
N HIS A 860 19.98 -5.59 -17.85
CA HIS A 860 19.43 -4.66 -16.88
C HIS A 860 18.06 -5.12 -16.36
N VAL A 861 17.72 -4.67 -15.15
CA VAL A 861 16.42 -4.80 -14.50
C VAL A 861 16.01 -3.43 -13.98
N THR A 862 14.76 -3.04 -14.20
CA THR A 862 14.27 -1.74 -13.75
C THR A 862 13.92 -1.76 -12.26
N LYS A 863 14.08 -0.62 -11.60
CA LYS A 863 13.60 -0.34 -10.24
C LYS A 863 12.27 0.45 -10.32
N PRO A 864 11.19 0.05 -9.64
CA PRO A 864 11.10 -1.06 -8.67
C PRO A 864 11.28 -2.42 -9.33
N ILE A 865 11.93 -3.33 -8.59
CA ILE A 865 12.25 -4.69 -9.04
C ILE A 865 10.94 -5.46 -9.21
N ASP A 866 10.63 -5.83 -10.44
CA ASP A 866 9.56 -6.77 -10.75
C ASP A 866 10.12 -8.19 -10.55
N PRO A 867 9.57 -9.00 -9.62
CA PRO A 867 10.07 -10.35 -9.35
C PRO A 867 10.07 -11.25 -10.59
N GLU A 868 9.09 -11.13 -11.49
CA GLU A 868 9.00 -11.98 -12.68
C GLU A 868 10.09 -11.61 -13.68
N VAL A 869 10.29 -10.31 -13.93
CA VAL A 869 11.34 -9.80 -14.82
C VAL A 869 12.74 -10.07 -14.28
N LEU A 870 12.93 -9.96 -12.96
CA LEU A 870 14.20 -10.29 -12.30
C LEU A 870 14.54 -11.77 -12.46
N MET A 871 13.57 -12.66 -12.24
CA MET A 871 13.77 -14.11 -12.38
C MET A 871 14.00 -14.52 -13.83
N GLU A 872 13.29 -13.92 -14.79
CA GLU A 872 13.50 -14.14 -16.22
C GLU A 872 14.91 -13.71 -16.64
N THR A 873 15.34 -12.52 -16.21
CA THR A 873 16.67 -11.98 -16.52
C THR A 873 17.77 -12.85 -15.91
N LEU A 874 17.63 -13.25 -14.64
CA LEU A 874 18.60 -14.15 -14.00
C LEU A 874 18.64 -15.52 -14.67
N SER A 875 17.47 -16.09 -15.03
CA SER A 875 17.40 -17.39 -15.71
C SER A 875 18.08 -17.39 -17.07
N LYS A 876 18.04 -16.25 -17.77
CA LYS A 876 18.74 -16.06 -19.05
C LYS A 876 20.27 -16.06 -18.92
N TRP A 877 20.81 -15.55 -17.82
CA TRP A 877 22.25 -15.34 -17.64
C TRP A 877 22.93 -16.38 -16.75
N LEU A 878 22.16 -17.09 -15.92
CA LEU A 878 22.66 -18.19 -15.11
C LEU A 878 22.67 -19.48 -15.96
N PRO A 879 23.85 -20.08 -16.19
CA PRO A 879 23.96 -21.27 -17.01
C PRO A 879 23.18 -22.42 -16.37
N GLY A 880 22.32 -23.08 -17.15
CA GLY A 880 21.63 -24.29 -16.73
C GLY A 880 22.64 -25.36 -16.33
N SER A 881 22.63 -25.71 -15.03
CA SER A 881 23.38 -26.79 -14.38
C SER A 881 24.86 -26.87 -14.74
N ARG A 882 25.71 -26.32 -13.86
CA ARG A 882 27.07 -26.85 -13.72
C ARG A 882 26.96 -28.29 -13.24
N ASP A 883 27.37 -29.18 -14.12
CA ASP A 883 27.59 -30.60 -13.91
C ASP A 883 28.63 -30.79 -12.79
N HIS A 884 28.18 -30.78 -11.53
CA HIS A 884 28.96 -31.31 -10.42
C HIS A 884 28.88 -32.84 -10.46
N GLY A 885 29.75 -33.40 -11.30
CA GLY A 885 30.46 -34.66 -11.09
C GLY A 885 29.65 -35.88 -10.64
N GLU A 886 29.39 -36.78 -11.60
CA GLU A 886 29.33 -38.24 -11.44
C GLU A 886 28.91 -38.77 -10.06
N ALA A 887 27.59 -38.81 -9.83
CA ALA A 887 27.02 -39.72 -8.85
C ALA A 887 27.22 -41.17 -9.34
N GLN A 888 28.33 -41.78 -8.90
CA GLN A 888 28.55 -43.22 -9.00
C GLN A 888 27.40 -43.98 -8.35
N LYS A 889 26.83 -44.90 -9.13
CA LYS A 889 26.03 -46.04 -8.67
C LYS A 889 26.67 -46.68 -7.42
N ALA A 890 25.96 -46.66 -6.30
CA ALA A 890 26.15 -47.62 -5.22
C ALA A 890 24.78 -48.10 -4.72
N GLU A 891 24.57 -49.41 -4.86
CA GLU A 891 23.52 -50.20 -4.23
C GLU A 891 23.69 -50.25 -2.69
N PRO A 892 22.65 -50.67 -1.93
CA PRO A 892 22.53 -50.39 -0.51
C PRO A 892 23.48 -51.26 0.33
N ALA A 893 24.43 -50.62 1.03
CA ALA A 893 25.25 -51.27 2.04
C ALA A 893 24.74 -50.93 3.45
N THR A 894 24.12 -51.93 4.06
CA THR A 894 23.89 -52.04 5.51
C THR A 894 25.21 -52.01 6.28
N GLY A 895 25.41 -51.00 7.13
CA GLY A 895 26.54 -50.89 8.07
C GLY A 895 26.62 -49.48 8.67
N PRO A 896 26.93 -49.31 9.97
CA PRO A 896 26.63 -48.10 10.71
C PRO A 896 27.49 -46.93 10.23
N ALA A 897 26.84 -45.82 9.88
CA ALA A 897 27.50 -44.56 9.60
C ALA A 897 28.26 -44.06 10.85
N PRO A 898 29.45 -43.46 10.69
CA PRO A 898 30.19 -42.87 11.78
C PRO A 898 29.43 -41.64 12.31
N ALA A 899 29.40 -41.49 13.64
CA ALA A 899 28.72 -40.40 14.32
C ALA A 899 29.15 -39.01 13.79
N PRO A 900 28.22 -38.03 13.72
CA PRO A 900 28.56 -36.67 13.35
C PRO A 900 29.54 -36.07 14.37
N LYS A 901 30.59 -35.40 13.88
CA LYS A 901 31.39 -34.52 14.73
C LYS A 901 30.58 -33.26 14.98
N ASN A 902 30.18 -33.06 16.24
CA ASN A 902 29.48 -31.88 16.73
C ASN A 902 30.25 -30.59 16.42
N GLY A 903 29.53 -29.61 15.89
CA GLY A 903 29.91 -28.20 15.84
C GLY A 903 28.65 -27.35 15.71
N GLY A 904 27.71 -27.50 16.65
CA GLY A 904 26.52 -26.66 16.74
C GLY A 904 26.79 -25.36 17.50
N PHE A 905 25.93 -24.37 17.30
CA PHE A 905 25.93 -23.10 18.03
C PHE A 905 26.13 -23.31 19.56
N PRO A 906 26.96 -22.50 20.23
CA PRO A 906 27.27 -22.73 21.64
C PRO A 906 26.00 -22.70 22.50
N THR A 907 25.86 -23.65 23.42
CA THR A 907 24.77 -23.61 24.40
C THR A 907 25.04 -22.49 25.40
N ILE A 908 24.15 -21.49 25.43
CA ILE A 908 24.27 -20.34 26.32
C ILE A 908 23.25 -20.49 27.45
N PRO A 909 23.68 -20.63 28.71
CA PRO A 909 22.76 -20.76 29.84
C PRO A 909 21.80 -19.56 29.94
N GLY A 910 20.50 -19.86 29.97
CA GLY A 910 19.43 -18.85 30.02
C GLY A 910 18.74 -18.59 28.68
N LEU A 911 19.25 -19.14 27.57
CA LEU A 911 18.69 -18.99 26.23
C LEU A 911 18.23 -20.32 25.63
N ASP A 912 17.06 -20.33 25.00
CA ASP A 912 16.58 -21.44 24.17
C ASP A 912 17.08 -21.28 22.73
N VAL A 913 18.37 -21.60 22.54
CA VAL A 913 19.10 -21.45 21.27
C VAL A 913 18.42 -22.22 20.14
N ASP A 914 17.97 -23.44 20.39
CA ASP A 914 17.39 -24.32 19.37
C ASP A 914 16.08 -23.74 18.82
N ASN A 915 15.20 -23.30 19.70
CA ASN A 915 13.92 -22.71 19.31
C ASN A 915 14.09 -21.34 18.65
N SER A 916 15.07 -20.54 19.11
CA SER A 916 15.42 -19.27 18.48
C SER A 916 16.00 -19.44 17.07
N LEU A 917 16.86 -20.45 16.86
CA LEU A 917 17.38 -20.77 15.53
C LEU A 917 16.30 -21.31 14.60
N VAL A 918 15.35 -22.12 15.10
CA VAL A 918 14.18 -22.54 14.31
C VAL A 918 13.35 -21.34 13.83
N ARG A 919 13.12 -20.35 14.69
CA ARG A 919 12.42 -19.10 14.32
C ARG A 919 13.20 -18.27 13.29
N LEU A 920 14.53 -18.29 13.38
CA LEU A 920 15.45 -17.64 12.45
C LEU A 920 15.85 -18.54 11.27
N ARG A 921 15.11 -19.63 11.03
CA ARG A 921 15.32 -20.60 9.92
C ARG A 921 16.76 -21.13 9.83
N GLY A 922 17.46 -21.25 10.95
CA GLY A 922 18.83 -21.75 11.04
C GLY A 922 19.91 -20.70 10.80
N ASN A 923 19.59 -19.41 10.72
CA ASN A 923 20.58 -18.36 10.50
C ASN A 923 21.39 -18.04 11.78
N GLU A 924 22.45 -18.82 11.99
CA GLU A 924 23.35 -18.69 13.14
C GLU A 924 24.11 -17.35 13.19
N ALA A 925 24.48 -16.79 12.04
CA ALA A 925 25.22 -15.52 11.97
C ALA A 925 24.35 -14.34 12.45
N LEU A 926 23.09 -14.30 12.01
CA LEU A 926 22.11 -13.32 12.47
C LEU A 926 21.80 -13.50 13.95
N TYR A 927 21.64 -14.74 14.42
CA TYR A 927 21.39 -15.00 15.82
C TYR A 927 22.56 -14.56 16.71
N ARG A 928 23.80 -14.83 16.30
CA ARG A 928 25.01 -14.34 16.98
C ARG A 928 25.04 -12.81 17.05
N LYS A 929 24.70 -12.11 15.96
CA LYS A 929 24.65 -10.64 15.93
C LYS A 929 23.62 -10.11 16.93
N LEU A 930 22.40 -10.65 16.92
CA LEU A 930 21.33 -10.25 17.85
C LEU A 930 21.71 -10.45 19.32
N LEU A 931 22.45 -11.52 19.63
CA LEU A 931 22.95 -11.77 20.99
C LEU A 931 24.01 -10.75 21.41
N LEU A 932 24.95 -10.41 20.52
CA LEU A 932 26.00 -9.41 20.80
C LEU A 932 25.42 -8.00 20.94
N ASP A 933 24.49 -7.60 20.07
CA ASP A 933 23.80 -6.31 20.14
C ASP A 933 23.00 -6.20 21.45
N PHE A 934 22.29 -7.28 21.84
CA PHE A 934 21.60 -7.33 23.13
C PHE A 934 22.55 -7.20 24.33
N ALA A 935 23.69 -7.89 24.32
CA ALA A 935 24.67 -7.79 25.40
C ALA A 935 25.32 -6.40 25.50
N LYS A 936 25.45 -5.68 24.37
CA LYS A 936 25.97 -4.31 24.31
C LYS A 936 24.94 -3.27 24.78
N ASP A 937 23.70 -3.37 24.31
CA ASP A 937 22.66 -2.34 24.53
C ASP A 937 21.93 -2.51 25.86
N SER A 938 21.95 -3.71 26.46
CA SER A 938 21.29 -3.97 27.74
C SER A 938 21.93 -3.24 28.93
N GLY A 939 23.23 -2.94 28.87
CA GLY A 939 24.00 -2.28 29.94
C GLY A 939 23.55 -0.85 30.25
N PRO A 940 23.42 0.05 29.26
CA PRO A 940 22.88 1.39 29.47
C PRO A 940 21.39 1.42 29.84
N MET A 941 20.60 0.43 29.38
CA MET A 941 19.15 0.36 29.64
C MET A 941 18.83 -0.09 31.07
N LEU A 942 19.41 -1.21 31.53
CA LEU A 942 20.35 -1.12 32.65
C LEU A 942 20.14 -0.12 33.80
N ASP A 943 21.09 0.80 33.79
CA ASP A 943 21.29 1.86 34.75
C ASP A 943 20.16 2.89 34.71
N LYS A 944 19.56 3.13 33.54
CA LYS A 944 18.37 3.99 33.42
C LYS A 944 17.14 3.40 34.10
N LEU A 945 16.89 2.10 33.94
CA LEU A 945 15.79 1.40 34.60
C LEU A 945 15.99 1.34 36.12
N ALA A 946 17.23 1.16 36.58
CA ALA A 946 17.56 1.14 38.00
C ALA A 946 17.48 2.55 38.65
N ALA A 947 17.82 3.61 37.90
CA ALA A 947 17.77 4.99 38.37
C ALA A 947 16.38 5.63 38.27
N GLY A 948 15.60 5.31 37.24
CA GLY A 948 14.30 5.95 36.93
C GLY A 948 13.07 5.31 37.59
N ALA A 949 13.22 4.14 38.22
CA ALA A 949 12.09 3.37 38.74
C ALA A 949 11.25 4.08 39.84
N GLU A 950 11.77 5.15 40.45
CA GLU A 950 11.06 5.95 41.47
C GLU A 950 10.60 7.34 40.98
N ASP A 951 11.26 7.91 39.96
CA ASP A 951 11.02 9.28 39.50
C ASP A 951 10.17 9.35 38.22
N ASP A 952 10.25 8.35 37.33
CA ASP A 952 9.43 8.26 36.11
C ASP A 952 9.00 6.83 35.81
N VAL A 953 7.80 6.49 36.30
CA VAL A 953 7.20 5.16 36.16
C VAL A 953 6.83 4.84 34.71
N GLU A 954 6.50 5.85 33.89
CA GLU A 954 6.11 5.63 32.50
C GLU A 954 7.34 5.38 31.61
N GLU A 955 8.42 6.13 31.80
CA GLU A 955 9.70 5.87 31.11
C GLU A 955 10.26 4.49 31.51
N SER A 956 10.19 4.15 32.80
CA SER A 956 10.61 2.84 33.30
C SER A 956 9.76 1.69 32.74
N ARG A 957 8.45 1.91 32.53
CA ARG A 957 7.55 0.93 31.90
C ARG A 957 7.86 0.75 30.42
N ALA A 958 8.14 1.83 29.69
CA ALA A 958 8.55 1.78 28.29
C ALA A 958 9.89 1.03 28.11
N LEU A 959 10.85 1.26 29.00
CA LEU A 959 12.13 0.54 29.01
C LEU A 959 11.93 -0.96 29.32
N ALA A 960 11.09 -1.29 30.31
CA ALA A 960 10.74 -2.68 30.61
C ALA A 960 10.03 -3.39 29.43
N HIS A 961 9.14 -2.69 28.74
CA HIS A 961 8.46 -3.19 27.54
C HIS A 961 9.45 -3.49 26.40
N ASN A 962 10.42 -2.59 26.19
CA ASN A 962 11.44 -2.77 25.17
C ASN A 962 12.32 -4.01 25.47
N ILE A 963 12.86 -4.11 26.70
CA ILE A 963 13.70 -5.23 27.12
C ILE A 963 12.92 -6.57 27.03
N LYS A 964 11.64 -6.59 27.41
CA LYS A 964 10.76 -7.75 27.24
C LYS A 964 10.64 -8.18 25.78
N GLY A 965 10.45 -7.23 24.87
CA GLY A 965 10.34 -7.49 23.43
C GLY A 965 11.61 -8.14 22.87
N VAL A 966 12.78 -7.58 23.22
CA VAL A 966 14.06 -8.11 22.76
C VAL A 966 14.39 -9.47 23.40
N ALA A 967 14.09 -9.66 24.69
CA ALA A 967 14.26 -10.94 25.40
C ALA A 967 13.46 -12.09 24.75
N GLY A 968 12.26 -11.80 24.23
CA GLY A 968 11.44 -12.77 23.51
C GLY A 968 12.03 -13.21 22.17
N ASN A 969 12.77 -12.30 21.50
CA ASN A 969 13.40 -12.57 20.20
C ASN A 969 14.67 -13.42 20.33
N ILE A 970 15.46 -13.21 21.39
CA ILE A 970 16.70 -13.96 21.62
C ILE A 970 16.49 -15.32 22.32
N GLY A 971 15.26 -15.66 22.68
CA GLY A 971 14.94 -16.93 23.35
C GLY A 971 15.19 -16.92 24.87
N ALA A 972 15.28 -15.74 25.49
CA ALA A 972 15.47 -15.57 26.93
C ALA A 972 14.13 -15.66 27.68
N ALA A 973 13.54 -16.85 27.73
CA ALA A 973 12.17 -17.06 28.24
C ALA A 973 11.97 -16.59 29.70
N ARG A 974 12.96 -16.82 30.58
CA ARG A 974 12.92 -16.37 31.98
C ARG A 974 12.94 -14.85 32.10
N LEU A 975 13.81 -14.22 31.32
CA LEU A 975 13.95 -12.78 31.27
C LEU A 975 12.67 -12.11 30.73
N HIS A 976 12.10 -12.67 29.66
CA HIS A 976 10.83 -12.23 29.09
C HIS A 976 9.70 -12.28 30.14
N ALA A 977 9.61 -13.36 30.91
CA ALA A 977 8.59 -13.50 31.97
C ALA A 977 8.80 -12.48 33.10
N LEU A 978 10.04 -12.28 33.57
CA LEU A 978 10.36 -11.34 34.65
C LEU A 978 10.07 -9.89 34.24
N PHE A 979 10.46 -9.48 33.04
CA PHE A 979 10.17 -8.13 32.54
C PHE A 979 8.70 -7.91 32.21
N SER A 980 7.97 -8.97 31.83
CA SER A 980 6.52 -8.90 31.65
C SER A 980 5.76 -8.78 32.98
N GLU A 981 6.26 -9.40 34.05
CA GLU A 981 5.71 -9.20 35.41
C GLU A 981 6.08 -7.83 35.98
N LEU A 982 7.30 -7.35 35.69
CA LEU A 982 7.80 -6.04 36.11
C LEU A 982 7.02 -4.90 35.45
N GLU A 983 6.77 -4.98 34.13
CA GLU A 983 5.95 -4.03 33.36
C GLU A 983 4.57 -3.80 34.00
N ASN A 984 3.94 -4.90 34.43
CA ASN A 984 2.60 -4.88 35.04
C ASN A 984 2.58 -4.41 36.50
N ARG A 985 3.72 -4.45 37.21
CA ARG A 985 3.81 -4.12 38.64
C ARG A 985 4.60 -2.85 38.95
N LEU A 986 5.21 -2.22 37.94
CA LEU A 986 5.88 -0.92 38.05
C LEU A 986 4.93 0.15 38.61
N GLY A 987 5.32 0.76 39.73
CA GLY A 987 4.50 1.72 40.50
C GLY A 987 3.84 1.15 41.77
N HIS A 988 3.93 -0.16 42.03
CA HIS A 988 3.45 -0.79 43.27
C HIS A 988 4.58 -1.07 44.27
N VAL A 989 4.27 -1.13 45.58
CA VAL A 989 5.25 -1.30 46.68
C VAL A 989 6.10 -2.58 46.54
N ASP A 990 5.55 -3.62 45.92
CA ASP A 990 6.20 -4.92 45.69
C ASP A 990 7.07 -5.00 44.41
N SER A 991 7.27 -3.89 43.69
CA SER A 991 8.06 -3.85 42.44
C SER A 991 9.57 -3.89 42.67
N ARG A 992 10.08 -3.37 43.80
CA ARG A 992 11.54 -3.30 44.08
C ARG A 992 12.24 -4.65 44.13
N PRO A 993 11.72 -5.71 44.80
CA PRO A 993 12.34 -7.03 44.79
C PRO A 993 12.32 -7.68 43.40
N LEU A 994 11.26 -7.41 42.61
CA LEU A 994 11.10 -7.95 41.27
C LEU A 994 12.04 -7.27 40.27
N LEU A 995 12.19 -5.94 40.37
CA LEU A 995 13.15 -5.15 39.60
C LEU A 995 14.58 -5.66 39.83
N LYS A 996 14.95 -5.88 41.10
CA LYS A 996 16.27 -6.40 41.45
C LYS A 996 16.54 -7.77 40.82
N ARG A 997 15.56 -8.69 40.87
CA ARG A 997 15.67 -10.02 40.25
C ARG A 997 15.76 -9.96 38.72
N ALA A 998 14.99 -9.08 38.09
CA ALA A 998 15.01 -8.89 36.64
C ALA A 998 16.35 -8.32 36.16
N VAL A 999 16.93 -7.38 36.91
CA VAL A 999 18.26 -6.81 36.65
C VAL A 999 19.38 -7.85 36.85
N GLU A 1000 19.28 -8.68 37.88
CA GLU A 1000 20.25 -9.76 38.14
C GLU A 1000 20.22 -10.81 37.02
N GLU A 1001 19.02 -11.27 36.59
CA GLU A 1001 18.87 -12.21 35.47
C GLU A 1001 19.38 -11.62 34.15
N LEU A 1002 19.09 -10.33 33.88
CA LEU A 1002 19.58 -9.65 32.67
C LEU A 1002 21.11 -9.61 32.64
N ARG A 1003 21.75 -9.26 33.76
CA ARG A 1003 23.22 -9.26 33.87
C ARG A 1003 23.80 -10.66 33.67
N GLU A 1004 23.15 -11.68 34.21
CA GLU A 1004 23.61 -13.07 34.05
C GLU A 1004 23.53 -13.52 32.60
N VAL A 1005 22.41 -13.25 31.90
CA VAL A 1005 22.25 -13.57 30.47
C VAL A 1005 23.25 -12.80 29.61
N SER A 1006 23.43 -11.49 29.81
CA SER A 1006 24.40 -10.69 29.05
C SER A 1006 25.85 -11.17 29.27
N LYS A 1007 26.21 -11.55 30.50
CA LYS A 1007 27.52 -12.14 30.81
C LYS A 1007 27.70 -13.50 30.14
N ASN A 1008 26.68 -14.36 30.16
CA ASN A 1008 26.74 -15.67 29.51
C ASN A 1008 26.88 -15.55 27.99
N ILE A 1009 26.24 -14.55 27.37
CA ILE A 1009 26.41 -14.23 25.96
C ILE A 1009 27.84 -13.78 25.66
N GLN A 1010 28.39 -12.84 26.45
CA GLN A 1010 29.76 -12.36 26.28
C GLN A 1010 30.80 -13.47 26.51
N ALA A 1011 30.55 -14.39 27.44
CA ALA A 1011 31.41 -15.55 27.68
C ALA A 1011 31.34 -16.60 26.55
N ALA A 1012 30.19 -16.72 25.88
CA ALA A 1012 30.02 -17.61 24.73
C ALA A 1012 30.62 -17.05 23.45
N PHE A 1013 30.74 -15.71 23.36
CA PHE A 1013 31.35 -14.99 22.25
C PHE A 1013 32.35 -13.96 22.78
N PRO A 1014 33.52 -14.41 23.30
CA PRO A 1014 34.55 -13.49 23.73
C PRO A 1014 34.93 -12.60 22.55
N SER A 1015 34.72 -11.30 22.69
CA SER A 1015 35.30 -10.30 21.80
C SER A 1015 36.81 -10.49 21.81
N GLU A 1016 37.45 -10.50 20.63
CA GLU A 1016 38.89 -10.28 20.55
C GLU A 1016 39.16 -8.86 21.08
N GLU A 1017 39.36 -8.75 22.39
CA GLU A 1017 39.90 -7.56 23.03
C GLU A 1017 41.29 -7.33 22.44
N ARG A 1018 41.39 -6.37 21.52
CA ARG A 1018 42.64 -5.62 21.35
C ARG A 1018 42.72 -4.68 22.54
N GLU A 1019 43.76 -4.90 23.35
CA GLU A 1019 44.14 -4.12 24.52
C GLU A 1019 43.99 -2.60 24.29
N GLU A 1020 43.19 -1.95 25.11
CA GLU A 1020 42.90 -0.51 25.11
C GLU A 1020 43.97 0.33 25.84
N ASP A 1021 45.14 -0.24 26.13
CA ASP A 1021 46.16 0.35 27.02
C ASP A 1021 47.29 1.12 26.30
N ASP A 1022 47.12 1.54 25.04
CA ASP A 1022 48.13 2.36 24.32
C ASP A 1022 47.55 3.40 23.34
N LEU A 1023 46.55 4.18 23.77
CA LEU A 1023 46.14 5.39 23.02
C LEU A 1023 47.00 6.58 23.46
N GLY A 1024 47.95 6.95 22.59
CA GLY A 1024 49.00 7.94 22.83
C GLY A 1024 48.55 9.36 23.22
N GLU A 1025 49.51 10.13 23.75
CA GLU A 1025 49.36 11.52 24.19
C GLU A 1025 48.84 12.45 23.07
N LEU A 1026 48.11 13.50 23.48
CA LEU A 1026 47.60 14.56 22.60
C LEU A 1026 48.78 15.30 21.94
N ASP A 1027 48.92 15.16 20.62
CA ASP A 1027 49.88 15.90 19.81
C ASP A 1027 49.29 17.26 19.40
N VAL A 1028 49.56 18.27 20.23
CA VAL A 1028 49.08 19.64 20.05
C VAL A 1028 49.55 20.25 18.72
N GLU A 1029 50.77 19.94 18.28
CA GLU A 1029 51.34 20.49 17.04
C GLU A 1029 50.63 19.90 15.81
N GLY A 1030 50.30 18.61 15.85
CA GLY A 1030 49.51 17.93 14.82
C GLY A 1030 48.05 18.40 14.74
N VAL A 1031 47.39 18.66 15.89
CA VAL A 1031 46.05 19.25 15.90
C VAL A 1031 46.05 20.68 15.34
N MET A 1032 47.05 21.50 15.70
CA MET A 1032 47.16 22.88 15.20
C MET A 1032 47.47 22.95 13.70
N ALA A 1033 48.19 21.98 13.13
CA ALA A 1033 48.37 21.87 11.68
C ALA A 1033 47.05 21.65 10.90
N LEU A 1034 46.03 21.07 11.56
CA LEU A 1034 44.71 20.81 10.98
C LEU A 1034 43.70 21.95 11.20
N LEU A 1035 44.08 23.00 11.94
CA LEU A 1035 43.18 24.07 12.41
C LEU A 1035 42.29 24.68 11.30
N PRO A 1036 42.78 24.99 10.08
CA PRO A 1036 41.91 25.55 9.02
C PRO A 1036 40.80 24.59 8.57
N LYS A 1037 41.07 23.28 8.59
CA LYS A 1037 40.08 22.25 8.25
C LYS A 1037 39.13 21.99 9.42
N LEU A 1038 39.64 22.02 10.66
CA LEU A 1038 38.83 21.89 11.87
C LEU A 1038 37.89 23.10 12.08
N GLU A 1039 38.31 24.32 11.74
CA GLU A 1039 37.44 25.51 11.76
C GLU A 1039 36.35 25.44 10.68
N ARG A 1040 36.68 24.90 9.49
CA ARG A 1040 35.69 24.64 8.44
C ARG A 1040 34.68 23.59 8.88
N LEU A 1041 35.15 22.50 9.49
CA LEU A 1041 34.29 21.48 10.07
C LEU A 1041 33.38 22.08 11.16
N LEU A 1042 33.94 22.89 12.06
CA LEU A 1042 33.19 23.55 13.13
C LEU A 1042 32.10 24.49 12.58
N ALA A 1043 32.40 25.21 11.49
CA ALA A 1043 31.43 26.07 10.82
C ALA A 1043 30.26 25.29 10.20
N LEU A 1044 30.52 24.08 9.69
CA LEU A 1044 29.49 23.17 9.16
C LEU A 1044 28.67 22.53 10.30
N LEU A 1045 29.35 22.07 11.37
CA LEU A 1045 28.70 21.51 12.56
C LEU A 1045 27.75 22.52 13.22
N ARG A 1046 28.17 23.79 13.36
CA ARG A 1046 27.30 24.86 13.90
C ARG A 1046 26.08 25.15 13.02
N LYS A 1047 26.18 24.91 11.72
CA LYS A 1047 25.06 25.06 10.76
C LYS A 1047 24.19 23.81 10.64
N HIS A 1048 24.51 22.74 11.38
CA HIS A 1048 23.88 21.42 11.25
C HIS A 1048 23.89 20.91 9.80
N ASP A 1049 24.98 21.22 9.09
CA ASP A 1049 25.15 20.87 7.68
C ASP A 1049 25.68 19.44 7.57
N VAL A 1050 24.99 18.61 6.78
CA VAL A 1050 25.35 17.20 6.56
C VAL A 1050 26.71 17.04 5.90
N ASP A 1051 27.19 18.07 5.19
CA ASP A 1051 28.55 18.12 4.63
C ASP A 1051 29.65 18.08 5.72
N ALA A 1052 29.32 18.33 6.99
CA ALA A 1052 30.24 18.16 8.11
C ALA A 1052 30.82 16.75 8.19
N ARG A 1053 30.05 15.71 7.84
CA ARG A 1053 30.50 14.32 7.89
C ARG A 1053 31.55 14.02 6.81
N THR A 1054 31.41 14.63 5.64
CA THR A 1054 32.40 14.58 4.56
C THR A 1054 33.69 15.26 4.98
N VAL A 1055 33.60 16.48 5.52
CA VAL A 1055 34.79 17.23 5.97
C VAL A 1055 35.46 16.55 7.18
N PHE A 1056 34.69 15.90 8.06
CA PHE A 1056 35.25 15.13 9.18
C PHE A 1056 36.05 13.91 8.69
N ARG A 1057 35.53 13.11 7.73
CA ARG A 1057 36.29 11.98 7.17
C ARG A 1057 37.61 12.41 6.51
N ASP A 1058 37.66 13.62 5.93
CA ASP A 1058 38.88 14.17 5.34
C ASP A 1058 39.95 14.55 6.39
N VAL A 1059 39.57 14.78 7.64
CA VAL A 1059 40.49 15.07 8.76
C VAL A 1059 40.60 13.93 9.75
N GLU A 1060 39.71 12.96 9.74
CA GLU A 1060 39.57 11.92 10.75
C GLU A 1060 40.85 11.11 10.91
N LYS A 1061 41.49 10.72 9.81
CA LYS A 1061 42.73 9.93 9.87
C LYS A 1061 43.87 10.71 10.54
N ASP A 1062 43.99 11.99 10.21
CA ASP A 1062 45.04 12.85 10.74
C ASP A 1062 44.72 13.24 12.20
N LEU A 1063 43.45 13.51 12.50
CA LEU A 1063 42.97 13.84 13.84
C LEU A 1063 43.02 12.64 14.79
N ARG A 1064 42.75 11.41 14.31
CA ARG A 1064 42.94 10.17 15.09
C ARG A 1064 44.41 9.97 15.47
N HIS A 1065 45.35 10.45 14.66
CA HIS A 1065 46.77 10.36 14.99
C HIS A 1065 47.15 11.37 16.08
N SER A 1066 46.59 12.58 16.03
CA SER A 1066 46.97 13.67 16.94
C SER A 1066 46.10 13.79 18.21
N ALA A 1067 44.85 13.32 18.17
CA ALA A 1067 43.86 13.40 19.24
C ALA A 1067 42.89 12.19 19.19
N PRO A 1068 43.37 10.94 19.39
CA PRO A 1068 42.60 9.72 19.17
C PRO A 1068 41.31 9.62 20.00
N VAL A 1069 41.37 10.02 21.27
CA VAL A 1069 40.23 9.96 22.20
C VAL A 1069 39.13 10.92 21.76
N GLN A 1070 39.49 12.19 21.50
CA GLN A 1070 38.54 13.22 21.09
C GLN A 1070 37.99 12.95 19.70
N THR A 1071 38.79 12.36 18.80
CA THR A 1071 38.32 12.01 17.45
C THR A 1071 37.26 10.92 17.49
N THR A 1072 37.40 9.94 18.39
CA THR A 1072 36.40 8.87 18.54
C THR A 1072 35.07 9.42 19.03
N HIS A 1073 35.10 10.31 20.03
CA HIS A 1073 33.90 10.99 20.54
C HIS A 1073 33.23 11.87 19.47
N ILE A 1074 34.01 12.69 18.75
CA ILE A 1074 33.47 13.54 17.68
C ILE A 1074 32.88 12.69 16.54
N CYS A 1075 33.52 11.55 16.21
CA CYS A 1075 33.01 10.61 15.20
C CYS A 1075 31.65 10.05 15.58
N ASP A 1076 31.53 9.54 16.82
CA ASP A 1076 30.28 8.98 17.33
C ASP A 1076 29.16 10.02 17.32
N GLN A 1077 29.43 11.26 17.73
CA GLN A 1077 28.41 12.32 17.71
C GLN A 1077 28.00 12.72 16.29
N ILE A 1078 28.93 12.74 15.32
CA ILE A 1078 28.63 13.04 13.92
C ILE A 1078 27.83 11.90 13.28
N ASP A 1079 28.15 10.64 13.57
CA ASP A 1079 27.47 9.47 13.02
C ASP A 1079 26.03 9.33 13.55
N HIS A 1080 25.76 9.82 14.77
CA HIS A 1080 24.41 9.91 15.35
C HIS A 1080 23.67 11.23 15.04
N PHE A 1081 24.20 12.05 14.11
CA PHE A 1081 23.63 13.36 13.72
C PHE A 1081 23.52 14.39 14.86
N ASN A 1082 24.25 14.22 15.95
CA ASN A 1082 24.32 15.16 17.08
C ASN A 1082 25.34 16.28 16.82
N PHE A 1083 25.15 17.03 15.73
CA PHE A 1083 26.10 18.07 15.26
C PHE A 1083 26.39 19.17 16.30
N GLY A 1084 25.43 19.44 17.19
CA GLY A 1084 25.60 20.40 18.29
C GLY A 1084 26.62 19.97 19.33
N GLU A 1085 26.60 18.70 19.76
CA GLU A 1085 27.55 18.14 20.73
C GLU A 1085 28.91 17.91 20.08
N ALA A 1086 28.95 17.37 18.86
CA ALA A 1086 30.18 17.26 18.06
C ALA A 1086 30.89 18.63 17.90
N GLY A 1087 30.10 19.70 17.68
CA GLY A 1087 30.62 21.06 17.59
C GLY A 1087 31.19 21.59 18.91
N LYS A 1088 30.61 21.22 20.07
CA LYS A 1088 31.14 21.60 21.39
C LYS A 1088 32.46 20.88 21.68
N GLU A 1089 32.51 19.57 21.46
CA GLU A 1089 33.72 18.77 21.67
C GLU A 1089 34.87 19.24 20.77
N LEU A 1090 34.58 19.54 19.49
CA LEU A 1090 35.57 20.10 18.59
C LEU A 1090 36.01 21.51 19.00
N THR A 1091 35.11 22.34 19.55
CA THR A 1091 35.47 23.66 20.08
C THR A 1091 36.42 23.51 21.28
N ASN A 1092 36.09 22.61 22.22
CA ASN A 1092 36.92 22.37 23.40
C ASN A 1092 38.31 21.85 23.03
N LEU A 1093 38.41 20.95 22.03
CA LEU A 1093 39.71 20.45 21.54
C LEU A 1093 40.57 21.58 20.96
N ILE A 1094 39.97 22.47 20.16
CA ILE A 1094 40.67 23.62 19.57
C ILE A 1094 41.11 24.62 20.65
N GLU A 1095 40.27 24.91 21.63
CA GLU A 1095 40.60 25.82 22.72
C GLU A 1095 41.71 25.27 23.62
N LEU A 1096 41.66 23.97 23.97
CA LEU A 1096 42.69 23.28 24.74
C LEU A 1096 44.08 23.35 24.06
N CYS A 1097 44.12 23.17 22.74
CA CYS A 1097 45.37 23.23 21.98
C CYS A 1097 45.92 24.67 21.85
N ARG A 1098 45.04 25.68 21.76
CA ARG A 1098 45.45 27.10 21.74
C ARG A 1098 46.02 27.58 23.07
N GLU A 1099 45.45 27.14 24.19
CA GLU A 1099 45.95 27.49 25.53
C GLU A 1099 47.33 26.88 25.83
N ASP A 1100 47.60 25.66 25.37
CA ASP A 1100 48.92 25.03 25.53
C ASP A 1100 49.99 25.70 24.63
N GLU A 1101 49.63 26.11 23.41
CA GLU A 1101 50.53 26.83 22.49
C GLU A 1101 50.92 28.23 23.01
N ASP A 1102 49.97 28.99 23.57
CA ASP A 1102 50.22 30.30 24.21
C ASP A 1102 51.01 30.18 25.53
N SER A 1103 51.02 29.00 26.18
CA SER A 1103 51.82 28.74 27.39
C SER A 1103 53.27 28.32 27.10
N ARG A 1104 53.54 27.86 25.86
CA ARG A 1104 54.86 27.45 25.36
C ARG A 1104 55.59 28.56 24.60
N ALA A 1105 54.88 29.62 24.19
CA ALA A 1105 55.43 30.85 23.58
C ALA A 1105 55.80 31.90 24.63
#